data_AF-A0A7R8X372-F1
#
_entry.id   AF-A0A7R8X372-F1
#
_cell.length_a   1.000
_cell.length_b   1.000
_cell.length_c   1.000
_cell.angle_alpha   90.00
_cell.angle_beta   90.00
_cell.angle_gamma   90.00
#
_symmetry.space_group_name_H-M   'P 1'
#
loop_
_entity.id
_entity.type
_entity.pdbx_description
1 polymer ?
#
loop_
_entity_poly.entity_id
_entity_poly.type
_entity_poly.pdbx_seq_one_letter_code
_entity_poly.pdbx_strand_id
1 'polypeptide(L)'
;MRGIGEGGKEIRGHRGTEASWLSGFLTYMDWLSSCLDVFLRSATHLESQELGIPRAYLALEEIARKGEVKRSEGMEAKDRERLERRWRHLRDRVIPGPVLPFLIEKGILSSEDFQDIHACPSDAKRMDRLLCILTKRGPNAFTALVDALKHDYEWEAQALEEAVPVEKQRDATPVEVTEDMEDLMKRNARLIRDWRKLARRLGLGSAVHGISVRVNLREESAEECLGYLLQEWRGTKGERATFPVLLAALRREHFNDVAGMTWKSKNAWNVLAGVLVGLGITFVCQKLLLFGPGTSSCRNGLLSPDARANAKEEKLVLIGVMTTEAFLRTRVVAAWNTWAQEVPSFASGEVVFFTSGRSDLSGLEGLPVVALPGVDDSYPPQKKSFVMLKYMHDRRLRDFEWFMRLDDDTYVRAEKLAAFLRSVNSSLPHFIGQTGQGNKEEFGRLGLDYDENFCMGGPGIIFSGKTLELVAPHVKDCLGNLLSTHEDVELGRCVLRFANVSCTWAYEVRSLPVPMGTILYHNSSGTEAFTGSLKQKEVHRAITLHPIKNHEYFYHVHKYIHALRIRELEKQLVLLVREMRSLNELDPHPDDAEPSSPFNKSSLGTLMKWRPEEEVEIPAWEFMTKKSLYSWKERNPKRRAEHRLVEGIQDVVREVMEEINASSRERGRLIDFKEILYGYQRVVPWHGLDLILDLLLTYKKYRGKKMTMAVRRHAYLQRPFLPLRLRVVGGKEERERVNVVVPVWGRAESVRRFLGAFVEACGDAPPCRLILVRYRSGEDGAIDDAVREARGRVRGPGEVEVVEGEGEFVRGKALELGASRCCSSRDDLLFFIDVDLTFTGETLENVRSNTLLGKRVYFPIVFSLYDPSLVPLSPPSDPKEDDGPYDRNRGYWRTYGFGVVGIHKGDLTAIGGYDLSIVGWGKEDVDLYEKAWRRKGLDVFRAPDPTLVHVWHPSHCPGDLEASQLRMCRGSAANSLASLPVLHSLLLKDDLLKP
;
A
#
# COMPACT_ATOMS: atom_id res chain seq x y z
N MET A 1 -54.79 30.46 -13.45
CA MET A 1 -56.17 30.17 -12.95
C MET A 1 -56.02 29.23 -11.75
N ARG A 2 -56.68 29.37 -10.59
CA ARG A 2 -57.40 30.47 -9.90
C ARG A 2 -56.71 30.59 -8.51
N GLY A 3 -56.59 31.74 -7.82
CA GLY A 3 -57.67 32.52 -7.17
C GLY A 3 -58.14 31.82 -5.88
N ILE A 4 -58.28 32.42 -4.68
CA ILE A 4 -58.34 33.82 -4.17
C ILE A 4 -57.79 33.77 -2.70
N GLY A 5 -56.95 34.69 -2.17
CA GLY A 5 -57.30 36.00 -1.54
C GLY A 5 -57.30 35.89 0.01
N GLU A 6 -57.25 36.95 0.85
CA GLU A 6 -57.05 38.41 0.69
C GLU A 6 -56.61 39.05 2.04
N GLY A 7 -56.05 40.28 2.01
CA GLY A 7 -55.91 41.21 3.17
C GLY A 7 -54.69 41.04 4.09
N GLY A 8 -54.00 42.08 4.60
CA GLY A 8 -53.97 43.50 4.23
C GLY A 8 -54.16 44.50 5.40
N LYS A 9 -53.28 45.52 5.52
CA LYS A 9 -53.39 46.76 6.36
C LYS A 9 -53.33 46.53 7.91
N GLU A 10 -53.16 47.48 8.87
CA GLU A 10 -52.63 48.88 9.03
C GLU A 10 -52.58 49.22 10.57
N ILE A 11 -51.90 50.22 11.17
CA ILE A 11 -50.84 51.21 10.83
C ILE A 11 -50.22 51.81 12.14
N ARG A 12 -49.02 52.43 12.11
CA ARG A 12 -48.31 53.16 13.22
C ARG A 12 -47.83 52.26 14.40
N GLY A 13 -46.85 52.59 15.25
CA GLY A 13 -46.12 53.85 15.55
C GLY A 13 -46.37 54.25 17.03
N HIS A 14 -45.41 54.74 17.84
CA HIS A 14 -44.14 55.42 17.54
C HIS A 14 -43.28 55.61 18.83
N ARG A 15 -41.96 55.84 18.70
CA ARG A 15 -40.96 56.28 19.74
C ARG A 15 -40.47 55.23 20.76
N GLY A 16 -39.21 55.40 21.20
CA GLY A 16 -38.52 54.62 22.24
C GLY A 16 -37.13 54.17 21.79
N THR A 17 -36.06 54.85 22.24
CA THR A 17 -34.67 54.55 21.89
C THR A 17 -33.84 54.15 23.13
N GLU A 18 -32.96 53.17 22.93
CA GLU A 18 -31.88 52.72 23.84
C GLU A 18 -32.27 51.93 25.12
N ALA A 19 -31.27 51.17 25.62
CA ALA A 19 -31.22 50.45 26.90
C ALA A 19 -32.32 49.42 27.26
N SER A 20 -32.25 48.17 26.73
CA SER A 20 -32.97 47.01 27.33
C SER A 20 -32.47 45.59 26.97
N TRP A 21 -31.15 45.36 26.86
CA TRP A 21 -30.59 43.99 26.64
C TRP A 21 -29.39 43.64 27.52
N LEU A 22 -29.36 44.17 28.75
CA LEU A 22 -28.45 43.74 29.83
C LEU A 22 -29.18 43.24 31.10
N SER A 23 -30.51 43.27 31.12
CA SER A 23 -31.34 42.92 32.28
C SER A 23 -31.68 41.43 32.39
N GLY A 24 -31.75 40.68 31.28
CA GLY A 24 -32.20 39.28 31.28
C GLY A 24 -31.17 38.24 31.72
N PHE A 25 -29.87 38.56 31.70
CA PHE A 25 -28.79 37.61 32.03
C PHE A 25 -28.40 37.66 33.52
N LEU A 26 -28.63 38.80 34.19
CA LEU A 26 -28.39 38.94 35.64
C LEU A 26 -29.49 38.24 36.46
N THR A 27 -30.75 38.27 35.99
CA THR A 27 -31.91 37.66 36.66
C THR A 27 -31.87 36.13 36.82
N TYR A 28 -30.89 35.43 36.24
CA TYR A 28 -30.68 33.99 36.51
C TYR A 28 -29.65 33.73 37.62
N MET A 29 -28.71 34.65 37.85
CA MET A 29 -27.69 34.51 38.90
C MET A 29 -28.25 34.85 40.29
N ASP A 30 -29.13 35.86 40.38
CA ASP A 30 -29.77 36.27 41.65
C ASP A 30 -30.71 35.18 42.22
N TRP A 31 -31.27 34.31 41.38
CA TRP A 31 -32.11 33.20 41.85
C TRP A 31 -31.32 32.14 42.62
N LEU A 32 -30.09 31.82 42.18
CA LEU A 32 -29.23 30.88 42.90
C LEU A 32 -28.68 31.44 44.22
N SER A 33 -28.58 32.77 44.35
CA SER A 33 -28.28 33.42 45.64
C SER A 33 -29.40 33.18 46.69
N SER A 34 -30.64 32.97 46.24
CA SER A 34 -31.82 32.86 47.11
C SER A 34 -31.99 31.50 47.82
N CYS A 35 -31.19 30.48 47.48
CA CYS A 35 -31.25 29.17 48.15
C CYS A 35 -30.20 29.00 49.28
N LEU A 36 -29.19 29.87 49.37
CA LEU A 36 -28.11 29.73 50.36
C LEU A 36 -28.45 30.37 51.73
N ASP A 37 -29.33 31.36 51.79
CA ASP A 37 -29.74 32.07 53.02
C ASP A 37 -30.81 31.32 53.85
N VAL A 38 -31.22 30.11 53.42
CA VAL A 38 -32.27 29.32 54.10
C VAL A 38 -31.72 28.35 55.16
N PHE A 39 -30.44 27.94 55.08
CA PHE A 39 -29.86 26.95 56.01
C PHE A 39 -28.79 27.50 56.98
N LEU A 40 -28.52 28.81 56.97
CA LEU A 40 -27.58 29.48 57.90
C LEU A 40 -28.28 30.43 58.88
N ARG A 41 -29.46 30.03 59.40
CA ARG A 41 -30.16 30.76 60.49
C ARG A 41 -30.64 29.86 61.63
N SER A 42 -29.68 29.28 62.35
CA SER A 42 -29.80 28.77 63.73
C SER A 42 -28.39 28.47 64.26
N ALA A 43 -27.94 28.92 65.43
CA ALA A 43 -28.45 29.95 66.35
C ALA A 43 -27.26 30.57 67.15
N THR A 44 -27.49 31.69 67.84
CA THR A 44 -26.51 32.43 68.68
C THR A 44 -26.02 31.60 69.89
N HIS A 45 -24.87 31.83 70.55
CA HIS A 45 -24.24 33.08 71.07
C HIS A 45 -22.70 32.85 71.36
N LEU A 46 -21.84 33.60 72.11
CA LEU A 46 -21.88 34.76 73.05
C LEU A 46 -20.45 35.43 73.18
N GLU A 47 -20.40 36.70 73.60
CA GLU A 47 -19.37 37.53 74.33
C GLU A 47 -17.81 37.34 74.30
N SER A 48 -17.13 38.30 73.62
CA SER A 48 -16.23 39.41 74.12
C SER A 48 -14.95 39.26 74.98
N GLN A 49 -13.98 40.17 74.69
CA GLN A 49 -12.81 40.67 75.49
C GLN A 49 -11.59 39.71 75.70
N GLU A 50 -10.30 40.14 75.80
CA GLU A 50 -9.63 41.45 75.63
C GLU A 50 -8.10 41.35 75.28
N LEU A 51 -7.49 42.50 74.92
CA LEU A 51 -6.06 42.94 74.95
C LEU A 51 -4.86 41.98 75.19
N GLY A 52 -3.71 42.21 74.50
CA GLY A 52 -2.37 41.88 75.07
C GLY A 52 -1.19 41.62 74.09
N ILE A 53 -0.02 42.21 74.36
CA ILE A 53 1.26 42.23 73.60
C ILE A 53 2.40 42.45 74.64
N PRO A 54 3.67 41.94 74.56
CA PRO A 54 4.51 41.58 73.40
C PRO A 54 5.34 40.24 73.52
N ARG A 55 6.39 40.12 72.68
CA ARG A 55 7.50 39.11 72.67
C ARG A 55 8.34 39.05 73.98
N ALA A 56 8.85 37.86 74.32
CA ALA A 56 10.30 37.53 74.53
C ALA A 56 10.45 36.01 74.79
N TYR A 57 11.52 35.22 74.57
CA TYR A 57 12.92 35.26 74.06
C TYR A 57 13.86 34.60 75.10
N LEU A 58 14.46 33.44 74.75
CA LEU A 58 15.51 32.68 75.49
C LEU A 58 15.10 32.07 76.86
N ALA A 59 15.69 30.97 77.36
CA ALA A 59 16.49 29.88 76.76
C ALA A 59 16.38 28.63 77.70
N LEU A 60 16.48 27.39 77.19
CA LEU A 60 17.63 26.49 77.40
C LEU A 60 18.49 26.85 78.64
N GLU A 61 18.67 26.00 79.67
CA GLU A 61 18.53 24.52 79.75
C GLU A 61 17.84 24.04 81.06
N GLU A 62 18.00 22.74 81.38
CA GLU A 62 17.92 22.16 82.74
C GLU A 62 16.56 21.90 83.42
N ILE A 63 15.63 21.23 82.72
CA ILE A 63 14.83 20.15 83.38
C ILE A 63 15.00 18.83 82.61
N ALA A 64 16.20 18.27 82.72
CA ALA A 64 16.49 16.89 82.30
C ALA A 64 16.09 15.87 83.39
N ARG A 65 14.89 15.97 83.99
CA ARG A 65 14.39 14.96 84.96
C ARG A 65 12.87 14.91 85.13
N LYS A 66 12.32 13.71 84.86
CA LYS A 66 10.92 13.25 85.04
C LYS A 66 9.87 13.86 84.10
N GLY A 67 9.01 12.99 83.55
CA GLY A 67 7.62 13.36 83.19
C GLY A 67 7.27 13.41 81.70
N GLU A 68 7.17 12.25 81.07
CA GLU A 68 6.16 11.96 80.03
C GLU A 68 5.92 13.00 78.91
N VAL A 69 6.77 12.99 77.88
CA VAL A 69 6.30 13.35 76.52
C VAL A 69 5.71 12.09 75.89
N LYS A 70 4.44 12.16 75.48
CA LYS A 70 3.63 11.05 74.98
C LYS A 70 4.28 10.36 73.77
N ARG A 71 4.01 9.06 73.59
CA ARG A 71 4.14 8.41 72.27
C ARG A 71 3.38 9.27 71.26
N SER A 72 4.06 9.78 70.22
CA SER A 72 3.41 10.55 69.17
C SER A 72 2.42 9.66 68.42
N GLU A 73 1.14 9.99 68.49
CA GLU A 73 0.10 9.35 67.69
C GLU A 73 0.40 9.64 66.21
N GLY A 74 0.86 8.61 65.49
CA GLY A 74 1.31 8.77 64.11
C GLY A 74 0.13 9.00 63.17
N MET A 75 0.29 9.93 62.21
CA MET A 75 -0.63 10.33 61.12
C MET A 75 -1.97 9.55 61.03
N GLU A 76 -3.09 10.27 61.12
CA GLU A 76 -4.43 9.69 61.12
C GLU A 76 -4.65 8.67 60.00
N ALA A 77 -5.39 7.60 60.28
CA ALA A 77 -5.58 6.49 59.34
C ALA A 77 -6.16 6.93 57.98
N LYS A 78 -7.05 7.93 57.98
CA LYS A 78 -7.65 8.52 56.77
C LYS A 78 -6.61 9.21 55.88
N ASP A 79 -5.73 10.00 56.50
CA ASP A 79 -4.71 10.79 55.81
C ASP A 79 -3.49 9.94 55.43
N ARG A 80 -3.15 8.92 56.24
CA ARG A 80 -2.23 7.86 55.84
C ARG A 80 -2.74 7.11 54.61
N GLU A 81 -4.04 6.77 54.54
CA GLU A 81 -4.60 6.10 53.35
C GLU A 81 -4.57 7.01 52.11
N ARG A 82 -4.88 8.31 52.25
CA ARG A 82 -4.73 9.30 51.17
C ARG A 82 -3.29 9.35 50.65
N LEU A 83 -2.32 9.43 51.56
CA LEU A 83 -0.90 9.47 51.23
C LEU A 83 -0.41 8.17 50.55
N GLU A 84 -0.80 7.01 51.07
CA GLU A 84 -0.47 5.69 50.50
C GLU A 84 -1.07 5.49 49.09
N ARG A 85 -2.30 5.97 48.85
CA ARG A 85 -2.93 5.93 47.52
C ARG A 85 -2.15 6.77 46.50
N ARG A 86 -1.68 7.97 46.86
CA ARG A 86 -0.90 8.86 45.97
C ARG A 86 0.62 8.65 45.98
N TRP A 87 1.14 7.79 46.87
CA TRP A 87 2.57 7.60 47.14
C TRP A 87 3.45 7.52 45.89
N ARG A 88 3.06 6.71 44.90
CA ARG A 88 3.81 6.58 43.63
C ARG A 88 3.79 7.85 42.78
N HIS A 89 2.68 8.60 42.76
CA HIS A 89 2.62 9.87 42.04
C HIS A 89 3.51 10.93 42.69
N LEU A 90 3.46 11.06 44.02
CA LEU A 90 4.35 11.96 44.75
C LEU A 90 5.82 11.61 44.52
N ARG A 91 6.20 10.33 44.68
CA ARG A 91 7.56 9.84 44.47
C ARG A 91 8.09 10.06 43.05
N ASP A 92 7.23 9.90 42.04
CA ASP A 92 7.62 9.96 40.63
C ASP A 92 7.45 11.38 40.03
N ARG A 93 7.03 12.39 40.81
CA ARG A 93 6.74 13.76 40.32
C ARG A 93 7.21 14.92 41.21
N VAL A 94 7.35 14.73 42.52
CA VAL A 94 7.78 15.78 43.47
C VAL A 94 9.28 15.64 43.75
N ILE A 95 10.02 16.75 43.65
CA ILE A 95 11.41 16.81 44.08
C ILE A 95 11.41 17.22 45.57
N PRO A 96 12.01 16.45 46.50
CA PRO A 96 11.94 16.77 47.92
C PRO A 96 12.68 18.05 48.33
N GLY A 97 13.68 18.48 47.55
CA GLY A 97 14.59 19.59 47.91
C GLY A 97 13.89 20.86 48.42
N PRO A 98 12.94 21.46 47.67
CA PRO A 98 12.19 22.64 48.12
C PRO A 98 11.24 22.37 49.31
N VAL A 99 10.75 21.14 49.43
CA VAL A 99 9.74 20.72 50.42
C VAL A 99 10.35 20.51 51.82
N LEU A 100 11.60 20.04 51.88
CA LEU A 100 12.27 19.68 53.14
C LEU A 100 12.48 20.85 54.11
N PRO A 101 12.94 22.05 53.71
CA PRO A 101 13.11 23.19 54.62
C PRO A 101 11.82 23.59 55.34
N PHE A 102 10.69 23.63 54.63
CA PHE A 102 9.38 23.96 55.22
C PHE A 102 8.96 22.92 56.26
N LEU A 103 9.18 21.63 55.99
CA LEU A 103 8.86 20.57 56.94
C LEU A 103 9.78 20.55 58.19
N ILE A 104 10.98 21.13 58.12
CA ILE A 104 11.84 21.39 59.27
C ILE A 104 11.35 22.63 60.04
N GLU A 105 10.99 23.72 59.34
CA GLU A 105 10.43 24.94 59.94
C GLU A 105 9.13 24.65 60.73
N LYS A 106 8.27 23.77 60.20
CA LYS A 106 7.06 23.29 60.90
C LYS A 106 7.33 22.22 61.97
N GLY A 107 8.59 21.89 62.26
CA GLY A 107 8.99 20.93 63.31
C GLY A 107 8.60 19.48 63.05
N ILE A 108 8.28 19.11 61.80
CA ILE A 108 7.84 17.76 61.42
C ILE A 108 9.05 16.84 61.16
N LEU A 109 10.16 17.40 60.68
CA LEU A 109 11.44 16.72 60.47
C LEU A 109 12.50 17.28 61.41
N SER A 110 13.35 16.41 61.96
CA SER A 110 14.56 16.79 62.70
C SER A 110 15.77 16.95 61.76
N SER A 111 16.85 17.54 62.27
CA SER A 111 18.13 17.61 61.57
C SER A 111 18.71 16.24 61.21
N GLU A 112 18.40 15.19 61.97
CA GLU A 112 18.80 13.81 61.66
C GLU A 112 17.97 13.22 60.52
N ASP A 113 16.64 13.42 60.52
CA ASP A 113 15.76 13.00 59.40
C ASP A 113 16.23 13.66 58.09
N PHE A 114 16.61 14.94 58.14
CA PHE A 114 17.08 15.68 56.98
C PHE A 114 18.37 15.09 56.39
N GLN A 115 19.33 14.70 57.24
CA GLN A 115 20.59 14.07 56.80
C GLN A 115 20.35 12.66 56.23
N ASP A 116 19.53 11.84 56.87
CA ASP A 116 19.15 10.50 56.42
C ASP A 116 18.36 10.53 55.09
N ILE A 117 17.49 11.53 54.89
CA ILE A 117 16.87 11.79 53.59
C ILE A 117 17.93 12.23 52.57
N HIS A 118 18.77 13.24 52.86
CA HIS A 118 19.76 13.75 51.89
C HIS A 118 20.78 12.69 51.43
N ALA A 119 21.15 11.77 52.32
CA ALA A 119 22.03 10.64 52.04
C ALA A 119 21.44 9.62 51.03
N CYS A 120 20.14 9.66 50.75
CA CYS A 120 19.55 8.80 49.72
C CYS A 120 20.01 9.21 48.30
N PRO A 121 20.45 8.26 47.45
CA PRO A 121 21.20 8.56 46.22
C PRO A 121 20.34 8.95 45.00
N SER A 122 19.04 9.18 45.16
CA SER A 122 18.15 9.70 44.11
C SER A 122 16.89 10.31 44.71
N ASP A 123 16.30 11.31 44.04
CA ASP A 123 15.18 12.07 44.61
C ASP A 123 13.91 11.23 44.81
N ALA A 124 13.68 10.22 43.97
CA ALA A 124 12.65 9.21 44.21
C ALA A 124 12.87 8.42 45.51
N LYS A 125 14.12 8.08 45.86
CA LYS A 125 14.44 7.45 47.16
C LYS A 125 14.33 8.44 48.32
N ARG A 126 14.69 9.71 48.10
CA ARG A 126 14.49 10.80 49.08
C ARG A 126 13.00 10.96 49.41
N MET A 127 12.14 10.91 48.39
CA MET A 127 10.69 11.05 48.56
C MET A 127 10.08 9.79 49.21
N ASP A 128 10.47 8.58 48.80
CA ASP A 128 10.10 7.33 49.50
C ASP A 128 10.51 7.38 50.99
N ARG A 129 11.69 7.93 51.31
CA ARG A 129 12.17 8.05 52.69
C ARG A 129 11.40 9.10 53.48
N LEU A 130 11.17 10.28 52.90
CA LEU A 130 10.37 11.37 53.48
C LEU A 130 8.96 10.89 53.82
N LEU A 131 8.25 10.25 52.89
CA LEU A 131 6.89 9.72 53.11
C LEU A 131 6.88 8.63 54.20
N CYS A 132 7.91 7.79 54.26
CA CYS A 132 8.09 6.75 55.29
C CYS A 132 8.43 7.32 56.69
N ILE A 133 8.90 8.56 56.77
CA ILE A 133 9.07 9.31 58.02
C ILE A 133 7.75 10.00 58.38
N LEU A 134 7.13 10.75 57.45
CA LEU A 134 5.89 11.51 57.67
C LEU A 134 4.75 10.63 58.21
N THR A 135 4.54 9.44 57.64
CA THR A 135 3.53 8.46 58.12
C THR A 135 3.67 8.04 59.58
N LYS A 136 4.82 8.29 60.23
CA LYS A 136 5.12 7.99 61.63
C LYS A 136 5.19 9.25 62.52
N ARG A 137 5.21 10.45 61.94
CA ARG A 137 5.11 11.73 62.66
C ARG A 137 3.64 12.03 62.98
N GLY A 138 3.40 13.07 63.80
CA GLY A 138 2.07 13.39 64.35
C GLY A 138 0.97 13.69 63.32
N PRO A 139 -0.30 13.91 63.73
CA PRO A 139 -1.42 14.17 62.82
C PRO A 139 -1.15 15.32 61.83
N ASN A 140 -0.51 16.40 62.31
CA ASN A 140 -0.14 17.58 61.51
C ASN A 140 0.88 17.29 60.39
N ALA A 141 1.47 16.10 60.31
CA ALA A 141 2.45 15.75 59.27
C ALA A 141 1.83 15.62 57.87
N PHE A 142 0.52 15.36 57.75
CA PHE A 142 -0.16 15.33 56.45
C PHE A 142 -0.46 16.74 55.94
N THR A 143 -1.07 17.58 56.78
CA THR A 143 -1.36 18.98 56.45
C THR A 143 -0.09 19.78 56.17
N ALA A 144 0.96 19.62 56.96
CA ALA A 144 2.24 20.27 56.71
C ALA A 144 2.90 19.85 55.37
N LEU A 145 2.72 18.60 54.91
CA LEU A 145 3.17 18.18 53.58
C LEU A 145 2.29 18.81 52.49
N VAL A 146 0.98 18.78 52.63
CA VAL A 146 0.04 19.37 51.66
C VAL A 146 0.30 20.87 51.51
N ASP A 147 0.53 21.59 52.60
CA ASP A 147 0.85 23.03 52.56
C ASP A 147 2.25 23.32 52.00
N ALA A 148 3.25 22.45 52.26
CA ALA A 148 4.56 22.55 51.61
C ALA A 148 4.47 22.30 50.09
N LEU A 149 3.50 21.51 49.63
CA LEU A 149 3.25 21.26 48.21
C LEU A 149 2.46 22.40 47.53
N LYS A 150 1.70 23.23 48.27
CA LYS A 150 0.87 24.30 47.68
C LYS A 150 1.68 25.38 46.95
N HIS A 151 2.95 25.59 47.28
CA HIS A 151 3.79 26.61 46.65
C HIS A 151 4.31 26.19 45.26
N ASP A 152 4.89 24.98 45.15
CA ASP A 152 5.60 24.52 43.92
C ASP A 152 4.84 23.41 43.17
N TYR A 153 3.83 22.79 43.79
CA TYR A 153 3.19 21.54 43.35
C TYR A 153 1.67 21.53 43.62
N GLU A 154 0.99 22.68 43.44
CA GLU A 154 -0.40 22.90 43.87
C GLU A 154 -1.38 21.79 43.40
N TRP A 155 -1.23 21.28 42.18
CA TRP A 155 -2.07 20.20 41.63
C TRP A 155 -1.88 18.83 42.32
N GLU A 156 -0.74 18.56 42.97
CA GLU A 156 -0.58 17.38 43.83
C GLU A 156 -1.15 17.63 45.23
N ALA A 157 -1.16 18.88 45.71
CA ALA A 157 -1.74 19.27 46.99
C ALA A 157 -3.28 19.17 46.97
N GLN A 158 -3.95 19.89 46.04
CA GLN A 158 -5.40 19.86 45.87
C GLN A 158 -5.92 18.42 45.74
N ALA A 159 -5.26 17.62 44.90
CA ALA A 159 -5.70 16.27 44.61
C ALA A 159 -5.17 15.19 45.59
N LEU A 160 -4.48 15.60 46.69
CA LEU A 160 -4.38 14.83 47.94
C LEU A 160 -5.61 15.10 48.85
N GLU A 161 -6.13 16.33 48.86
CA GLU A 161 -7.27 16.75 49.68
C GLU A 161 -8.59 16.12 49.17
N GLU A 162 -8.81 16.07 47.85
CA GLU A 162 -10.03 15.52 47.20
C GLU A 162 -10.37 14.04 47.52
N ALA A 163 -9.42 13.25 48.00
CA ALA A 163 -9.61 11.81 48.17
C ALA A 163 -10.50 11.45 49.39
N VAL A 164 -11.79 11.19 49.12
CA VAL A 164 -12.82 10.79 50.11
C VAL A 164 -13.53 9.48 49.66
N PRO A 165 -13.87 8.54 50.57
CA PRO A 165 -14.51 7.26 50.20
C PRO A 165 -16.06 7.29 50.26
N VAL A 166 -16.69 6.37 49.52
CA VAL A 166 -18.13 6.03 49.60
C VAL A 166 -18.30 4.60 50.12
N GLU A 167 -19.41 4.34 50.82
CA GLU A 167 -19.64 3.13 51.61
C GLU A 167 -19.97 1.85 50.81
N LYS A 168 -20.02 0.71 51.53
CA LYS A 168 -20.23 -0.63 50.98
C LYS A 168 -21.64 -1.14 51.29
N GLN A 169 -22.27 -1.78 50.31
CA GLN A 169 -23.23 -2.86 50.58
C GLN A 169 -22.65 -4.21 50.15
N ARG A 170 -22.91 -5.25 50.94
CA ARG A 170 -22.67 -6.65 50.61
C ARG A 170 -23.98 -7.25 50.11
N ASP A 171 -23.92 -7.98 49.00
CA ASP A 171 -24.41 -9.36 48.87
C ASP A 171 -24.40 -9.82 47.41
N ALA A 172 -24.08 -11.11 47.21
CA ALA A 172 -24.33 -11.91 46.01
C ALA A 172 -23.96 -13.39 46.29
N THR A 173 -24.75 -14.31 45.75
CA THR A 173 -24.52 -15.77 45.73
C THR A 173 -23.33 -16.17 44.84
N PRO A 174 -22.83 -17.42 44.92
CA PRO A 174 -21.76 -17.90 44.05
C PRO A 174 -22.24 -17.98 42.59
N VAL A 175 -21.85 -17.00 41.79
CA VAL A 175 -22.07 -16.97 40.34
C VAL A 175 -21.17 -18.01 39.64
N GLU A 176 -21.70 -18.69 38.63
CA GLU A 176 -20.91 -19.54 37.72
C GLU A 176 -20.29 -18.72 36.58
N VAL A 177 -19.21 -19.22 35.98
CA VAL A 177 -18.55 -18.54 34.86
C VAL A 177 -19.34 -18.79 33.57
N THR A 178 -20.01 -17.77 33.04
CA THR A 178 -20.77 -17.86 31.78
C THR A 178 -19.84 -17.82 30.56
N GLU A 179 -20.35 -18.23 29.39
CA GLU A 179 -19.57 -18.18 28.14
C GLU A 179 -19.17 -16.74 27.77
N ASP A 180 -20.04 -15.74 28.02
CA ASP A 180 -19.74 -14.31 27.85
C ASP A 180 -18.51 -13.87 28.67
N MET A 181 -18.34 -14.41 29.88
CA MET A 181 -17.18 -14.13 30.72
C MET A 181 -15.91 -14.73 30.12
N GLU A 182 -15.99 -15.95 29.58
CA GLU A 182 -14.86 -16.56 28.89
C GLU A 182 -14.50 -15.79 27.62
N ASP A 183 -15.48 -15.34 26.84
CA ASP A 183 -15.27 -14.56 25.62
C ASP A 183 -14.67 -13.18 25.88
N LEU A 184 -15.11 -12.50 26.95
CA LEU A 184 -14.49 -11.26 27.41
C LEU A 184 -13.04 -11.49 27.86
N MET A 185 -12.75 -12.63 28.49
CA MET A 185 -11.40 -13.02 28.88
C MET A 185 -10.52 -13.37 27.67
N LYS A 186 -11.04 -14.11 26.69
CA LYS A 186 -10.36 -14.44 25.41
C LYS A 186 -9.94 -13.17 24.68
N ARG A 187 -10.77 -12.12 24.66
CA ARG A 187 -10.47 -10.84 23.99
C ARG A 187 -9.40 -9.98 24.66
N ASN A 188 -8.95 -10.30 25.89
CA ASN A 188 -7.97 -9.47 26.60
C ASN A 188 -6.52 -9.87 26.27
N ALA A 189 -5.88 -9.11 25.37
CA ALA A 189 -4.51 -9.35 24.90
C ALA A 189 -3.43 -9.42 26.01
N ARG A 190 -3.66 -8.81 27.18
CA ARG A 190 -2.73 -8.87 28.33
C ARG A 190 -2.87 -10.20 29.08
N LEU A 191 -4.11 -10.67 29.29
CA LEU A 191 -4.43 -11.96 29.89
C LEU A 191 -3.97 -13.12 28.99
N ILE A 192 -4.25 -13.04 27.68
CA ILE A 192 -3.76 -13.96 26.65
C ILE A 192 -2.23 -14.13 26.74
N ARG A 193 -1.48 -13.04 26.89
CA ARG A 193 0.00 -13.10 26.91
C ARG A 193 0.57 -13.69 28.20
N ASP A 194 -0.12 -13.49 29.33
CA ASP A 194 0.38 -13.80 30.67
C ASP A 194 -0.40 -14.95 31.37
N TRP A 195 -1.25 -15.71 30.66
CA TRP A 195 -2.17 -16.74 31.21
C TRP A 195 -1.50 -17.77 32.12
N ARG A 196 -0.22 -18.09 31.88
CA ARG A 196 0.59 -19.02 32.71
C ARG A 196 0.77 -18.57 34.17
N LYS A 197 0.48 -17.30 34.48
CA LYS A 197 0.38 -16.79 35.86
C LYS A 197 -0.96 -17.20 36.48
N LEU A 198 -2.06 -16.87 35.81
CA LEU A 198 -3.42 -17.28 36.21
C LEU A 198 -3.51 -18.80 36.40
N ALA A 199 -3.01 -19.59 35.46
CA ALA A 199 -3.01 -21.06 35.53
C ALA A 199 -2.35 -21.63 36.80
N ARG A 200 -1.18 -21.09 37.18
CA ARG A 200 -0.51 -21.46 38.42
C ARG A 200 -1.30 -21.00 39.65
N ARG A 201 -1.91 -19.81 39.61
CA ARG A 201 -2.76 -19.28 40.69
C ARG A 201 -4.07 -20.06 40.88
N LEU A 202 -4.64 -20.62 39.81
CA LEU A 202 -5.81 -21.51 39.81
C LEU A 202 -5.47 -22.97 40.20
N GLY A 203 -4.19 -23.28 40.42
CA GLY A 203 -3.73 -24.61 40.83
C GLY A 203 -3.61 -25.63 39.70
N LEU A 204 -3.41 -25.17 38.45
CA LEU A 204 -3.20 -25.99 37.25
C LEU A 204 -1.73 -26.03 36.79
N GLY A 205 -0.77 -25.88 37.72
CA GLY A 205 0.66 -25.75 37.39
C GLY A 205 1.24 -26.90 36.55
N SER A 206 0.71 -28.12 36.72
CA SER A 206 1.04 -29.31 35.91
C SER A 206 0.50 -29.22 34.47
N ALA A 207 -0.76 -28.84 34.31
CA ALA A 207 -1.41 -28.72 32.99
C ALA A 207 -0.79 -27.63 32.10
N VAL A 208 -0.12 -26.62 32.68
CA VAL A 208 0.58 -25.55 31.93
C VAL A 208 1.55 -26.12 30.88
N HIS A 209 2.24 -27.23 31.19
CA HIS A 209 3.14 -27.87 30.21
C HIS A 209 2.35 -28.53 29.09
N GLY A 210 1.36 -29.38 29.40
CA GLY A 210 0.52 -30.05 28.40
C GLY A 210 -0.22 -29.10 27.47
N ILE A 211 -0.85 -28.05 28.02
CA ILE A 211 -1.52 -27.00 27.23
C ILE A 211 -0.50 -26.25 26.35
N SER A 212 0.66 -25.87 26.90
CA SER A 212 1.72 -25.21 26.11
C SER A 212 2.30 -26.10 24.99
N VAL A 213 2.29 -27.43 25.17
CA VAL A 213 2.75 -28.38 24.16
C VAL A 213 1.73 -28.54 23.02
N ARG A 214 0.42 -28.61 23.31
CA ARG A 214 -0.63 -28.62 22.28
C ARG A 214 -0.53 -27.37 21.38
N VAL A 215 -0.54 -26.20 22.01
CA VAL A 215 -0.45 -24.88 21.35
C VAL A 215 0.81 -24.75 20.48
N ASN A 216 1.97 -25.20 20.97
CA ASN A 216 3.23 -25.15 20.21
C ASN A 216 3.34 -26.19 19.08
N LEU A 217 2.50 -27.23 19.05
CA LEU A 217 2.57 -28.31 18.06
C LEU A 217 1.38 -28.35 17.07
N ARG A 218 0.24 -27.73 17.42
CA ARG A 218 -0.99 -27.74 16.61
C ARG A 218 -1.39 -26.38 16.04
N GLU A 219 -0.65 -25.32 16.39
CA GLU A 219 -0.94 -23.92 16.01
C GLU A 219 -2.30 -23.38 16.49
N GLU A 220 -2.92 -24.04 17.49
CA GLU A 220 -4.11 -23.60 18.21
C GLU A 220 -3.88 -22.17 18.78
N SER A 221 -4.92 -21.34 18.74
CA SER A 221 -4.81 -19.91 19.02
C SER A 221 -4.48 -19.59 20.48
N ALA A 222 -4.01 -18.36 20.69
CA ALA A 222 -3.73 -17.85 22.03
C ALA A 222 -5.01 -17.64 22.88
N GLU A 223 -6.19 -17.69 22.25
CA GLU A 223 -7.51 -17.58 22.87
C GLU A 223 -8.03 -18.98 23.27
N GLU A 224 -7.85 -19.98 22.42
CA GLU A 224 -8.10 -21.40 22.73
C GLU A 224 -7.25 -21.89 23.91
N CYS A 225 -6.02 -21.36 24.09
CA CYS A 225 -5.22 -21.54 25.31
C CYS A 225 -6.04 -21.31 26.59
N LEU A 226 -6.86 -20.25 26.59
CA LEU A 226 -7.59 -19.77 27.76
C LEU A 226 -8.91 -20.53 27.94
N GLY A 227 -9.56 -20.91 26.83
CA GLY A 227 -10.68 -21.85 26.84
C GLY A 227 -10.27 -23.21 27.43
N TYR A 228 -9.20 -23.83 26.92
CA TYR A 228 -8.69 -25.08 27.49
C TYR A 228 -8.23 -24.92 28.94
N LEU A 229 -7.67 -23.77 29.33
CA LEU A 229 -7.33 -23.51 30.73
C LEU A 229 -8.56 -23.51 31.64
N LEU A 230 -9.66 -22.87 31.22
CA LEU A 230 -10.89 -22.79 31.99
C LEU A 230 -11.64 -24.13 32.00
N GLN A 231 -11.65 -24.85 30.88
CA GLN A 231 -12.20 -26.21 30.79
C GLN A 231 -11.46 -27.20 31.70
N GLU A 232 -10.12 -27.21 31.65
CA GLU A 232 -9.28 -28.01 32.56
C GLU A 232 -9.47 -27.57 34.03
N TRP A 233 -9.71 -26.28 34.29
CA TRP A 233 -9.96 -25.76 35.64
C TRP A 233 -11.29 -26.25 36.20
N ARG A 234 -12.38 -26.15 35.42
CA ARG A 234 -13.70 -26.72 35.75
C ARG A 234 -13.56 -28.23 36.00
N GLY A 235 -12.93 -28.97 35.08
CA GLY A 235 -12.73 -30.42 35.21
C GLY A 235 -11.89 -30.84 36.43
N THR A 236 -10.84 -30.08 36.78
CA THR A 236 -9.93 -30.41 37.89
C THR A 236 -10.44 -29.93 39.26
N LYS A 237 -11.41 -29.01 39.32
CA LYS A 237 -11.91 -28.41 40.58
C LYS A 237 -13.41 -28.58 40.84
N GLY A 238 -14.19 -29.03 39.85
CA GLY A 238 -15.64 -29.26 39.96
C GLY A 238 -16.38 -28.02 40.46
N GLU A 239 -17.32 -28.22 41.37
CA GLU A 239 -18.13 -27.17 42.05
C GLU A 239 -17.31 -26.04 42.70
N ARG A 240 -16.00 -26.20 42.88
CA ARG A 240 -15.11 -25.16 43.42
C ARG A 240 -14.59 -24.17 42.36
N ALA A 241 -14.93 -24.36 41.09
CA ALA A 241 -14.55 -23.50 39.96
C ALA A 241 -15.47 -22.27 39.77
N THR A 242 -15.83 -21.59 40.86
CA THR A 242 -16.83 -20.50 40.83
C THR A 242 -16.24 -19.14 40.41
N PHE A 243 -17.08 -18.25 39.86
CA PHE A 243 -16.65 -16.92 39.40
C PHE A 243 -15.93 -16.08 40.48
N PRO A 244 -16.33 -16.07 41.77
CA PRO A 244 -15.59 -15.36 42.81
C PRO A 244 -14.13 -15.83 42.97
N VAL A 245 -13.84 -17.13 42.75
CA VAL A 245 -12.48 -17.67 42.81
C VAL A 245 -11.66 -17.22 41.61
N LEU A 246 -12.26 -17.24 40.40
CA LEU A 246 -11.61 -16.75 39.18
C LEU A 246 -11.33 -15.25 39.26
N LEU A 247 -12.29 -14.46 39.72
CA LEU A 247 -12.17 -13.01 39.91
C LEU A 247 -11.09 -12.67 40.96
N ALA A 248 -11.01 -13.43 42.06
CA ALA A 248 -9.96 -13.28 43.07
C ALA A 248 -8.57 -13.66 42.54
N ALA A 249 -8.46 -14.62 41.61
CA ALA A 249 -7.21 -14.96 40.95
C ALA A 249 -6.77 -13.88 39.95
N LEU A 250 -7.69 -13.39 39.11
CA LEU A 250 -7.45 -12.30 38.15
C LEU A 250 -6.98 -11.01 38.85
N ARG A 251 -7.64 -10.59 39.94
CA ARG A 251 -7.26 -9.39 40.71
C ARG A 251 -5.89 -9.54 41.39
N ARG A 252 -5.55 -10.73 41.88
CA ARG A 252 -4.24 -11.01 42.51
C ARG A 252 -3.08 -11.01 41.51
N GLU A 253 -3.29 -11.44 40.28
CA GLU A 253 -2.30 -11.34 39.20
C GLU A 253 -2.38 -9.99 38.45
N HIS A 254 -3.09 -9.00 39.03
CA HIS A 254 -3.26 -7.63 38.54
C HIS A 254 -3.95 -7.47 37.16
N PHE A 255 -4.77 -8.43 36.73
CA PHE A 255 -5.66 -8.30 35.56
C PHE A 255 -6.95 -7.53 35.92
N ASN A 256 -6.78 -6.36 36.54
CA ASN A 256 -7.89 -5.50 37.00
C ASN A 256 -8.69 -4.88 35.85
N ASP A 257 -8.11 -4.84 34.65
CA ASP A 257 -8.76 -4.48 33.39
C ASP A 257 -9.87 -5.46 33.02
N VAL A 258 -9.67 -6.77 33.25
CA VAL A 258 -10.71 -7.79 33.09
C VAL A 258 -11.60 -7.84 34.33
N ALA A 259 -10.99 -7.89 35.52
CA ALA A 259 -11.70 -8.09 36.78
C ALA A 259 -12.35 -6.82 37.37
N GLY A 260 -12.34 -5.71 36.62
CA GLY A 260 -12.92 -4.42 36.98
C GLY A 260 -14.25 -4.10 36.29
N MET A 261 -14.58 -4.79 35.20
CA MET A 261 -15.89 -4.66 34.55
C MET A 261 -16.98 -5.17 35.51
N THR A 262 -18.00 -4.34 35.73
CA THR A 262 -19.11 -4.66 36.63
C THR A 262 -20.10 -5.59 35.94
N TRP A 263 -19.88 -6.91 36.09
CA TRP A 263 -20.85 -7.96 35.75
C TRP A 263 -22.09 -7.94 36.69
N LYS A 264 -22.78 -6.80 36.75
CA LYS A 264 -24.15 -6.67 37.24
C LYS A 264 -25.03 -6.25 36.06
N SER A 265 -26.24 -6.82 36.00
CA SER A 265 -27.17 -6.64 34.88
C SER A 265 -27.34 -5.16 34.48
N LYS A 266 -27.03 -4.87 33.22
CA LYS A 266 -27.45 -3.64 32.53
C LYS A 266 -28.55 -4.02 31.53
N ASN A 267 -29.79 -3.63 31.81
CA ASN A 267 -30.83 -3.35 30.80
C ASN A 267 -32.07 -2.73 31.49
N ALA A 268 -32.12 -1.40 31.54
CA ALA A 268 -33.30 -0.56 31.80
C ALA A 268 -32.89 0.93 31.79
N TRP A 269 -32.23 1.37 32.87
CA TRP A 269 -32.03 2.78 33.20
C TRP A 269 -31.22 3.59 32.18
N ASN A 270 -30.14 3.04 31.63
CA ASN A 270 -29.31 3.75 30.65
C ASN A 270 -30.07 4.05 29.34
N VAL A 271 -31.03 3.19 28.95
CA VAL A 271 -31.86 3.41 27.76
C VAL A 271 -32.85 4.54 28.02
N LEU A 272 -33.50 4.54 29.19
CA LEU A 272 -34.46 5.59 29.57
C LEU A 272 -33.81 6.97 29.63
N ALA A 273 -32.60 7.07 30.20
CA ALA A 273 -31.83 8.31 30.25
C ALA A 273 -31.44 8.80 28.84
N GLY A 274 -30.98 7.90 27.96
CA GLY A 274 -30.65 8.25 26.58
C GLY A 274 -31.83 8.77 25.77
N VAL A 275 -33.01 8.14 25.91
CA VAL A 275 -34.24 8.57 25.23
C VAL A 275 -34.69 9.96 25.69
N LEU A 276 -34.65 10.24 27.00
CA LEU A 276 -35.04 11.55 27.54
C LEU A 276 -34.10 12.68 27.07
N VAL A 277 -32.78 12.44 27.02
CA VAL A 277 -31.82 13.41 26.48
C VAL A 277 -32.02 13.62 24.98
N GLY A 278 -32.25 12.54 24.22
CA GLY A 278 -32.51 12.61 22.78
C GLY A 278 -33.76 13.45 22.45
N LEU A 279 -34.89 13.19 23.13
CA LEU A 279 -36.13 13.94 22.93
C LEU A 279 -35.97 15.44 23.24
N GLY A 280 -35.20 15.80 24.27
CA GLY A 280 -34.89 17.19 24.60
C GLY A 280 -34.12 17.90 23.49
N ILE A 281 -33.10 17.25 22.92
CA ILE A 281 -32.28 17.80 21.83
C ILE A 281 -33.12 18.00 20.56
N THR A 282 -33.94 17.02 20.17
CA THR A 282 -34.81 17.11 18.99
C THR A 282 -35.78 18.29 19.08
N PHE A 283 -36.37 18.54 20.26
CA PHE A 283 -37.30 19.66 20.47
C PHE A 283 -36.64 21.04 20.33
N VAL A 284 -35.37 21.16 20.74
CA VAL A 284 -34.57 22.39 20.54
C VAL A 284 -34.24 22.59 19.06
N CYS A 285 -33.78 21.54 18.37
CA CYS A 285 -33.46 21.60 16.93
C CYS A 285 -34.69 21.97 16.08
N GLN A 286 -35.87 21.41 16.40
CA GLN A 286 -37.10 21.67 15.65
C GLN A 286 -37.57 23.13 15.75
N LYS A 287 -37.23 23.86 16.82
CA LYS A 287 -37.50 25.30 16.94
C LYS A 287 -36.52 26.19 16.18
N LEU A 288 -35.29 25.74 15.96
CA LEU A 288 -34.26 26.50 15.23
C LEU A 288 -34.40 26.43 13.71
N LEU A 289 -35.06 25.39 13.18
CA LEU A 289 -35.20 25.15 11.74
C LEU A 289 -36.37 25.90 11.05
N LEU A 290 -37.18 26.66 11.78
CA LEU A 290 -38.37 27.35 11.25
C LEU A 290 -38.15 28.82 10.83
N PHE A 291 -36.93 29.36 10.93
CA PHE A 291 -36.58 30.70 10.45
C PHE A 291 -35.32 30.69 9.59
N GLY A 292 -35.47 30.32 8.32
CA GLY A 292 -34.44 30.48 7.30
C GLY A 292 -35.04 30.64 5.90
N PRO A 293 -34.68 31.67 5.12
CA PRO A 293 -35.00 31.77 3.70
C PRO A 293 -33.84 31.27 2.82
N GLY A 294 -34.16 30.59 1.73
CA GLY A 294 -33.21 30.32 0.64
C GLY A 294 -32.38 29.04 0.78
N THR A 295 -32.93 27.90 0.38
CA THR A 295 -32.17 26.67 0.16
C THR A 295 -31.24 26.81 -1.05
N SER A 296 -29.96 26.52 -0.86
CA SER A 296 -29.00 26.27 -1.94
C SER A 296 -28.10 25.09 -1.57
N SER A 297 -27.66 24.31 -2.58
CA SER A 297 -27.05 23.00 -2.36
C SER A 297 -25.72 23.09 -1.61
N CYS A 298 -25.64 22.48 -0.42
CA CYS A 298 -24.41 22.34 0.35
C CYS A 298 -23.43 21.33 -0.28
N ARG A 299 -22.80 21.74 -1.39
CA ARG A 299 -21.42 21.32 -1.68
C ARG A 299 -20.49 21.92 -0.62
N ASN A 300 -20.22 21.17 0.44
CA ASN A 300 -19.01 21.41 1.23
C ASN A 300 -17.87 20.62 0.55
N GLY A 301 -16.73 21.22 0.18
CA GLY A 301 -16.11 22.41 0.77
C GLY A 301 -14.93 21.92 1.60
N LEU A 302 -13.69 21.83 1.11
CA LEU A 302 -13.00 22.85 0.30
C LEU A 302 -13.06 24.19 1.06
N LEU A 303 -12.03 24.41 1.88
CA LEU A 303 -11.87 25.58 2.76
C LEU A 303 -11.96 26.88 1.95
N SER A 304 -12.56 27.92 2.55
CA SER A 304 -12.57 29.26 1.95
C SER A 304 -11.13 29.75 1.68
N PRO A 305 -10.83 30.29 0.47
CA PRO A 305 -9.51 30.80 0.15
C PRO A 305 -9.03 31.90 1.10
N ASP A 306 -9.94 32.77 1.53
CA ASP A 306 -9.61 34.02 2.22
C ASP A 306 -9.09 33.84 3.65
N ALA A 307 -9.22 32.63 4.21
CA ALA A 307 -8.65 32.28 5.52
C ALA A 307 -7.15 31.89 5.46
N ARG A 308 -6.55 31.75 4.26
CA ARG A 308 -5.13 31.36 4.11
C ARG A 308 -4.15 32.52 3.92
N ALA A 309 -4.63 33.75 3.79
CA ALA A 309 -3.83 34.90 3.34
C ALA A 309 -2.69 35.38 4.28
N ASN A 310 -2.41 34.71 5.40
CA ASN A 310 -1.34 35.08 6.34
C ASN A 310 -0.56 33.90 6.96
N ALA A 311 -0.74 32.68 6.47
CA ALA A 311 0.14 31.56 6.82
C ALA A 311 1.25 31.45 5.75
N LYS A 312 2.50 31.75 6.11
CA LYS A 312 3.65 31.55 5.22
C LYS A 312 3.79 30.05 4.95
N GLU A 313 3.63 29.61 3.71
CA GLU A 313 3.88 28.21 3.35
C GLU A 313 5.37 27.90 3.47
N GLU A 314 5.76 27.23 4.55
CA GLU A 314 7.13 26.77 4.78
C GLU A 314 7.44 25.60 3.85
N LYS A 315 8.48 25.73 3.02
CA LYS A 315 8.88 24.69 2.08
C LYS A 315 9.72 23.65 2.81
N LEU A 316 9.54 22.36 2.51
CA LEU A 316 10.23 21.31 3.26
C LEU A 316 11.69 21.16 2.81
N VAL A 317 11.94 21.07 1.50
CA VAL A 317 13.26 20.66 0.97
C VAL A 317 13.65 21.34 -0.33
N LEU A 318 14.91 21.81 -0.39
CA LEU A 318 15.58 22.21 -1.63
C LEU A 318 16.57 21.14 -2.05
N ILE A 319 16.43 20.64 -3.28
CA ILE A 319 17.28 19.58 -3.85
C ILE A 319 18.20 20.18 -4.92
N GLY A 320 19.49 20.28 -4.59
CA GLY A 320 20.56 20.63 -5.52
C GLY A 320 21.12 19.39 -6.21
N VAL A 321 20.92 19.30 -7.51
CA VAL A 321 21.46 18.22 -8.36
C VAL A 321 22.69 18.74 -9.10
N MET A 322 23.86 18.17 -8.83
CA MET A 322 25.06 18.50 -9.59
C MET A 322 25.10 17.76 -10.92
N THR A 323 25.47 18.47 -11.98
CA THR A 323 25.56 17.95 -13.34
C THR A 323 26.73 18.61 -14.10
N THR A 324 26.93 18.23 -15.35
CA THR A 324 27.87 18.86 -16.31
C THR A 324 27.13 19.22 -17.59
N GLU A 325 27.73 20.09 -18.41
CA GLU A 325 27.17 20.51 -19.70
C GLU A 325 26.73 19.33 -20.59
N ALA A 326 27.54 18.26 -20.60
CA ALA A 326 27.28 17.04 -21.37
C ALA A 326 25.99 16.28 -20.96
N PHE A 327 25.51 16.47 -19.73
CA PHE A 327 24.32 15.77 -19.20
C PHE A 327 23.06 16.66 -19.10
N LEU A 328 23.17 17.97 -19.36
CA LEU A 328 22.05 18.92 -19.38
C LEU A 328 20.94 18.50 -20.35
N ARG A 329 21.29 18.10 -21.58
CA ARG A 329 20.32 17.71 -22.62
C ARG A 329 19.87 16.24 -22.54
N THR A 330 20.34 15.48 -21.54
CA THR A 330 20.06 14.03 -21.42
C THR A 330 19.53 13.63 -20.04
N ARG A 331 20.39 13.51 -19.02
CA ARG A 331 19.99 13.09 -17.67
C ARG A 331 19.13 14.14 -16.96
N VAL A 332 19.48 15.42 -17.07
CA VAL A 332 18.70 16.51 -16.44
C VAL A 332 17.28 16.58 -17.02
N VAL A 333 17.14 16.49 -18.34
CA VAL A 333 15.82 16.38 -19.01
C VAL A 333 15.06 15.14 -18.53
N ALA A 334 15.71 13.98 -18.39
CA ALA A 334 15.06 12.76 -17.93
C ALA A 334 14.66 12.79 -16.44
N ALA A 335 15.48 13.40 -15.57
CA ALA A 335 15.16 13.64 -14.16
C ALA A 335 14.01 14.64 -14.01
N TRP A 336 13.99 15.69 -14.84
CA TRP A 336 12.90 16.68 -14.89
C TRP A 336 11.58 16.06 -15.33
N ASN A 337 11.58 15.34 -16.45
CA ASN A 337 10.40 14.67 -17.01
C ASN A 337 9.99 13.40 -16.24
N THR A 338 10.56 13.16 -15.06
CA THR A 338 10.16 12.06 -14.17
C THR A 338 9.98 12.56 -12.73
N TRP A 339 10.97 12.37 -11.85
CA TRP A 339 10.79 12.57 -10.42
C TRP A 339 10.83 14.04 -9.96
N ALA A 340 11.54 14.93 -10.66
CA ALA A 340 11.76 16.28 -10.13
C ALA A 340 10.49 17.14 -10.15
N GLN A 341 9.59 16.93 -11.12
CA GLN A 341 8.26 17.54 -11.15
C GLN A 341 7.32 17.01 -10.04
N GLU A 342 7.61 15.85 -9.42
CA GLU A 342 6.85 15.34 -8.28
C GLU A 342 7.21 16.04 -6.95
N VAL A 343 8.39 16.67 -6.86
CA VAL A 343 8.93 17.22 -5.61
C VAL A 343 8.10 18.40 -5.06
N PRO A 344 7.65 19.39 -5.86
CA PRO A 344 6.75 20.43 -5.37
C PRO A 344 5.45 19.85 -4.80
N SER A 345 4.85 18.86 -5.47
CA SER A 345 3.53 18.32 -5.13
C SER A 345 3.51 17.44 -3.87
N PHE A 346 4.51 16.58 -3.67
CA PHE A 346 4.55 15.70 -2.49
C PHE A 346 5.34 16.28 -1.31
N ALA A 347 6.44 16.98 -1.61
CA ALA A 347 7.36 17.46 -0.60
C ALA A 347 7.17 18.94 -0.25
N SER A 348 6.37 19.71 -0.98
CA SER A 348 6.38 21.18 -0.85
C SER A 348 7.80 21.73 -1.05
N GLY A 349 8.54 21.13 -1.99
CA GLY A 349 9.97 21.36 -2.22
C GLY A 349 10.29 21.92 -3.60
N GLU A 350 11.58 22.06 -3.89
CA GLU A 350 12.08 22.63 -5.14
C GLU A 350 13.35 21.87 -5.59
N VAL A 351 13.56 21.76 -6.90
CA VAL A 351 14.73 21.08 -7.49
C VAL A 351 15.47 22.07 -8.39
N VAL A 352 16.79 22.16 -8.23
CA VAL A 352 17.67 23.04 -9.02
C VAL A 352 18.88 22.26 -9.49
N PHE A 353 19.19 22.35 -10.78
CA PHE A 353 20.32 21.68 -11.41
C PHE A 353 21.52 22.64 -11.50
N PHE A 354 22.71 22.19 -11.08
CA PHE A 354 23.90 23.02 -10.95
C PHE A 354 25.02 22.58 -11.89
N THR A 355 25.42 23.48 -12.80
CA THR A 355 26.42 23.25 -13.85
C THR A 355 27.55 24.29 -13.80
N SER A 356 28.57 24.17 -14.66
CA SER A 356 29.67 25.14 -14.74
C SER A 356 29.20 26.56 -15.05
N GLY A 357 30.02 27.55 -14.71
CA GLY A 357 29.80 28.97 -15.07
C GLY A 357 30.03 29.30 -16.55
N ARG A 358 30.23 28.29 -17.43
CA ARG A 358 30.51 28.45 -18.87
C ARG A 358 29.57 27.63 -19.78
N SER A 359 28.72 26.78 -19.22
CA SER A 359 27.91 25.84 -19.99
C SER A 359 26.86 26.55 -20.86
N ASP A 360 26.65 26.07 -22.09
CA ASP A 360 25.55 26.49 -22.95
C ASP A 360 24.19 26.08 -22.35
N LEU A 361 23.32 27.08 -22.13
CA LEU A 361 21.95 26.89 -21.66
C LEU A 361 20.91 27.05 -22.77
N SER A 362 21.32 27.20 -24.03
CA SER A 362 20.40 27.36 -25.16
C SER A 362 19.49 26.12 -25.32
N GLY A 363 18.20 26.35 -25.56
CA GLY A 363 17.20 25.29 -25.68
C GLY A 363 16.82 24.59 -24.38
N LEU A 364 17.21 25.09 -23.20
CA LEU A 364 16.82 24.56 -21.89
C LEU A 364 15.68 25.38 -21.23
N GLU A 365 14.85 26.03 -22.04
CA GLU A 365 13.76 26.89 -21.56
C GLU A 365 12.76 26.10 -20.68
N GLY A 366 12.51 26.60 -19.47
CA GLY A 366 11.64 25.95 -18.48
C GLY A 366 12.34 24.96 -17.53
N LEU A 367 13.64 24.69 -17.69
CA LEU A 367 14.43 23.90 -16.73
C LEU A 367 15.07 24.80 -15.65
N PRO A 368 15.01 24.44 -14.34
CA PRO A 368 15.63 25.22 -13.28
C PRO A 368 17.14 24.94 -13.19
N VAL A 369 17.91 25.45 -14.15
CA VAL A 369 19.37 25.30 -14.23
C VAL A 369 20.09 26.56 -13.73
N VAL A 370 21.12 26.38 -12.90
CA VAL A 370 21.99 27.45 -12.40
C VAL A 370 23.44 27.14 -12.79
N ALA A 371 24.02 28.02 -13.61
CA ALA A 371 25.45 28.05 -13.91
C ALA A 371 26.22 28.74 -12.77
N LEU A 372 27.17 28.03 -12.14
CA LEU A 372 27.90 28.54 -10.96
C LEU A 372 29.14 29.37 -11.36
N PRO A 373 29.19 30.69 -11.04
CA PRO A 373 30.31 31.54 -11.44
C PRO A 373 31.66 31.07 -10.87
N GLY A 374 32.68 31.01 -11.73
CA GLY A 374 34.04 30.59 -11.34
C GLY A 374 34.18 29.10 -11.02
N VAL A 375 33.18 28.27 -11.34
CA VAL A 375 33.20 26.80 -11.23
C VAL A 375 33.20 26.18 -12.63
N ASP A 376 33.95 25.11 -12.79
CA ASP A 376 34.11 24.31 -13.99
C ASP A 376 33.53 22.88 -13.83
N ASP A 377 33.59 22.09 -14.90
CA ASP A 377 33.11 20.70 -14.93
C ASP A 377 34.21 19.66 -14.65
N SER A 378 35.38 20.11 -14.16
CA SER A 378 36.52 19.25 -13.82
C SER A 378 36.21 18.26 -12.70
N TYR A 379 36.73 17.05 -12.83
CA TYR A 379 36.70 16.03 -11.77
C TYR A 379 38.02 16.06 -10.96
N PRO A 380 37.98 15.98 -9.61
CA PRO A 380 36.81 15.79 -8.76
C PRO A 380 35.99 17.08 -8.54
N PRO A 381 34.65 17.00 -8.40
CA PRO A 381 33.74 18.16 -8.39
C PRO A 381 33.72 18.93 -7.05
N GLN A 382 34.80 18.90 -6.26
CA GLN A 382 34.86 19.43 -4.89
C GLN A 382 34.38 20.89 -4.82
N LYS A 383 34.95 21.75 -5.68
CA LYS A 383 34.59 23.17 -5.77
C LYS A 383 33.10 23.38 -6.12
N LYS A 384 32.53 22.53 -6.97
CA LYS A 384 31.12 22.63 -7.40
C LYS A 384 30.17 22.33 -6.25
N SER A 385 30.40 21.25 -5.50
CA SER A 385 29.52 20.88 -4.37
C SER A 385 29.51 21.94 -3.27
N PHE A 386 30.72 22.38 -2.86
CA PHE A 386 30.87 23.42 -1.85
C PHE A 386 30.25 24.76 -2.28
N VAL A 387 30.40 25.18 -3.54
CA VAL A 387 29.77 26.41 -4.07
C VAL A 387 28.26 26.26 -4.26
N MET A 388 27.76 25.07 -4.63
CA MET A 388 26.32 24.76 -4.68
C MET A 388 25.67 24.87 -3.30
N LEU A 389 26.26 24.24 -2.28
CA LEU A 389 25.79 24.33 -0.90
C LEU A 389 25.79 25.77 -0.40
N LYS A 390 26.86 26.53 -0.71
CA LYS A 390 26.90 27.97 -0.40
C LYS A 390 25.84 28.78 -1.14
N TYR A 391 25.54 28.48 -2.41
CA TYR A 391 24.45 29.13 -3.14
C TYR A 391 23.08 28.84 -2.50
N MET A 392 22.81 27.58 -2.14
CA MET A 392 21.55 27.19 -1.49
C MET A 392 21.39 27.89 -0.13
N HIS A 393 22.47 28.00 0.65
CA HIS A 393 22.50 28.79 1.88
C HIS A 393 22.24 30.29 1.61
N ASP A 394 23.14 30.95 0.88
CA ASP A 394 23.18 32.41 0.70
C ASP A 394 21.92 32.96 0.00
N ARG A 395 21.18 32.12 -0.72
CA ARG A 395 19.93 32.50 -1.40
C ARG A 395 18.66 31.98 -0.74
N ARG A 396 18.65 30.75 -0.20
CA ARG A 396 17.41 30.01 0.11
C ARG A 396 17.32 29.44 1.53
N LEU A 397 18.28 29.72 2.43
CA LEU A 397 18.26 29.18 3.81
C LEU A 397 16.95 29.44 4.56
N ARG A 398 16.29 30.58 4.33
CA ARG A 398 15.04 31.00 5.01
C ARG A 398 13.75 30.57 4.31
N ASP A 399 13.88 29.83 3.21
CA ASP A 399 12.75 29.29 2.44
C ASP A 399 12.45 27.84 2.83
N PHE A 400 13.49 27.04 3.16
CA PHE A 400 13.40 25.59 3.31
C PHE A 400 13.95 25.07 4.65
N GLU A 401 13.30 24.05 5.22
CA GLU A 401 13.79 23.34 6.41
C GLU A 401 15.01 22.43 6.12
N TRP A 402 15.06 21.83 4.93
CA TRP A 402 16.03 20.80 4.55
C TRP A 402 16.70 21.11 3.21
N PHE A 403 17.93 20.64 3.05
CA PHE A 403 18.73 20.81 1.84
C PHE A 403 19.34 19.46 1.44
N MET A 404 19.37 19.15 0.15
CA MET A 404 19.86 17.86 -0.35
C MET A 404 20.83 18.04 -1.53
N ARG A 405 21.98 17.36 -1.50
CA ARG A 405 22.96 17.25 -2.60
C ARG A 405 22.78 15.89 -3.30
N LEU A 406 22.65 15.91 -4.62
CA LEU A 406 22.51 14.73 -5.50
C LEU A 406 23.44 14.80 -6.71
N ASP A 407 23.76 13.64 -7.30
CA ASP A 407 24.32 13.53 -8.65
C ASP A 407 23.19 13.39 -9.69
N ASP A 408 23.47 13.76 -10.95
CA ASP A 408 22.48 13.76 -12.05
C ASP A 408 22.01 12.37 -12.51
N ASP A 409 22.59 11.29 -12.01
CA ASP A 409 22.21 9.90 -12.28
C ASP A 409 21.45 9.24 -11.13
N THR A 410 20.89 10.03 -10.20
CA THR A 410 20.06 9.54 -9.09
C THR A 410 18.58 9.81 -9.31
N TYR A 411 17.74 8.78 -9.13
CA TYR A 411 16.27 8.90 -9.12
C TYR A 411 15.77 9.06 -7.68
N VAL A 412 14.79 9.94 -7.44
CA VAL A 412 14.20 10.23 -6.12
C VAL A 412 12.72 9.86 -6.07
N ARG A 413 12.22 9.37 -4.93
CA ARG A 413 10.79 9.20 -4.65
C ARG A 413 10.30 10.30 -3.73
N ALA A 414 9.80 11.39 -4.31
CA ALA A 414 9.37 12.59 -3.58
C ALA A 414 8.38 12.28 -2.44
N GLU A 415 7.40 11.41 -2.69
CA GLU A 415 6.42 10.90 -1.71
C GLU A 415 7.08 10.38 -0.41
N LYS A 416 8.21 9.66 -0.53
CA LYS A 416 8.90 9.04 0.61
C LYS A 416 9.92 9.97 1.24
N LEU A 417 10.59 10.79 0.43
CA LEU A 417 11.50 11.81 0.94
C LEU A 417 10.73 12.75 1.87
N ALA A 418 9.56 13.21 1.45
CA ALA A 418 8.70 14.07 2.25
C ALA A 418 8.23 13.40 3.57
N ALA A 419 7.81 12.13 3.50
CA ALA A 419 7.41 11.36 4.68
C ALA A 419 8.58 11.09 5.65
N PHE A 420 9.80 10.91 5.12
CA PHE A 420 11.01 10.74 5.93
C PHE A 420 11.43 12.05 6.60
N LEU A 421 11.57 13.14 5.86
CA LEU A 421 12.02 14.43 6.42
C LEU A 421 11.06 14.96 7.50
N ARG A 422 9.74 14.84 7.29
CA ARG A 422 8.71 15.19 8.30
C ARG A 422 8.71 14.29 9.55
N SER A 423 9.51 13.21 9.58
CA SER A 423 9.69 12.34 10.75
C SER A 423 10.94 12.67 11.60
N VAL A 424 11.74 13.66 11.19
CA VAL A 424 13.00 14.07 11.83
C VAL A 424 12.91 15.55 12.22
N ASN A 425 13.52 15.95 13.34
CA ASN A 425 13.48 17.34 13.82
C ASN A 425 14.48 18.23 13.06
N SER A 426 13.99 19.04 12.13
CA SER A 426 14.77 19.99 11.33
C SER A 426 15.51 21.06 12.14
N SER A 427 15.09 21.33 13.39
CA SER A 427 15.73 22.34 14.25
C SER A 427 17.09 21.91 14.82
N LEU A 428 17.45 20.63 14.71
CA LEU A 428 18.74 20.09 15.16
C LEU A 428 19.73 19.96 14.00
N PRO A 429 21.05 20.07 14.24
CA PRO A 429 22.05 19.76 13.22
C PRO A 429 21.97 18.27 12.86
N HIS A 430 21.72 18.00 11.58
CA HIS A 430 21.61 16.67 10.99
C HIS A 430 22.39 16.59 9.68
N PHE A 431 23.16 15.51 9.51
CA PHE A 431 23.95 15.19 8.32
C PHE A 431 23.69 13.71 7.98
N ILE A 432 22.87 13.48 6.97
CA ILE A 432 22.18 12.21 6.73
C ILE A 432 22.52 11.71 5.32
N GLY A 433 23.00 10.48 5.20
CA GLY A 433 23.40 9.89 3.93
C GLY A 433 23.62 8.40 4.02
N GLN A 434 24.15 7.78 2.95
CA GLN A 434 24.65 6.41 3.01
C GLN A 434 26.11 6.43 3.50
N THR A 435 26.39 5.87 4.67
CA THR A 435 27.75 5.87 5.26
C THR A 435 28.78 5.12 4.41
N GLY A 436 29.88 5.77 4.08
CA GLY A 436 31.11 5.18 3.55
C GLY A 436 32.22 5.10 4.62
N GLN A 437 33.14 4.15 4.44
CA GLN A 437 34.38 3.99 5.24
C GLN A 437 35.64 3.83 4.35
N GLY A 438 35.51 4.06 3.04
CA GLY A 438 36.55 3.76 2.04
C GLY A 438 36.60 2.29 1.61
N ASN A 439 37.27 2.02 0.49
CA ASN A 439 37.59 0.65 0.07
C ASN A 439 38.79 0.09 0.87
N LYS A 440 39.02 -1.23 0.82
CA LYS A 440 40.11 -1.87 1.60
C LYS A 440 41.50 -1.42 1.18
N GLU A 441 41.64 -0.99 -0.08
CA GLU A 441 42.85 -0.48 -0.72
C GLU A 441 43.10 1.01 -0.39
N GLU A 442 42.09 1.70 0.15
CA GLU A 442 42.06 3.14 0.44
C GLU A 442 41.92 3.44 1.95
N PHE A 443 41.60 2.42 2.76
CA PHE A 443 41.52 2.50 4.21
C PHE A 443 42.85 2.98 4.79
N GLY A 444 42.83 4.10 5.53
CA GLY A 444 44.02 4.80 6.02
C GLY A 444 44.70 5.76 5.02
N ARG A 445 44.33 5.76 3.73
CA ARG A 445 44.74 6.82 2.76
C ARG A 445 43.80 8.02 2.78
N LEU A 446 42.54 7.81 3.18
CA LEU A 446 41.51 8.86 3.20
C LEU A 446 41.64 9.86 4.36
N GLY A 447 42.61 9.70 5.28
CA GLY A 447 42.77 10.60 6.43
C GLY A 447 41.49 10.68 7.26
N LEU A 448 41.02 9.52 7.73
CA LEU A 448 39.87 9.33 8.61
C LEU A 448 40.30 8.39 9.74
N ASP A 449 39.91 8.71 10.97
CA ASP A 449 40.14 7.83 12.13
C ASP A 449 39.17 6.63 12.16
N TYR A 450 39.46 5.63 13.02
CA TYR A 450 38.81 4.32 12.98
C TYR A 450 37.29 4.34 13.27
N ASP A 451 36.81 5.38 13.95
CA ASP A 451 35.40 5.64 14.27
C ASP A 451 34.76 6.77 13.42
N GLU A 452 35.52 7.40 12.52
CA GLU A 452 34.98 8.40 11.60
C GLU A 452 34.26 7.79 10.39
N ASN A 453 33.36 8.57 9.79
CA ASN A 453 32.64 8.19 8.58
C ASN A 453 32.28 9.41 7.71
N PHE A 454 31.85 9.15 6.48
CA PHE A 454 31.32 10.17 5.58
C PHE A 454 30.03 9.71 4.92
N CYS A 455 29.21 10.65 4.44
CA CYS A 455 28.02 10.34 3.65
C CYS A 455 28.40 10.29 2.17
N MET A 456 28.21 9.16 1.48
CA MET A 456 28.56 9.04 0.06
C MET A 456 27.70 9.96 -0.83
N GLY A 457 28.35 10.66 -1.77
CA GLY A 457 27.74 11.75 -2.56
C GLY A 457 26.54 11.33 -3.42
N GLY A 458 26.73 10.35 -4.30
CA GLY A 458 25.77 10.01 -5.37
C GLY A 458 24.36 9.60 -4.92
N PRO A 459 24.19 8.65 -3.96
CA PRO A 459 22.87 8.28 -3.43
C PRO A 459 22.16 9.44 -2.72
N GLY A 460 22.90 10.46 -2.32
CA GLY A 460 22.40 11.71 -1.77
C GLY A 460 22.88 11.99 -0.36
N ILE A 461 23.10 13.28 -0.09
CA ILE A 461 23.45 13.81 1.22
C ILE A 461 22.40 14.85 1.62
N ILE A 462 21.81 14.70 2.79
CA ILE A 462 20.76 15.55 3.35
C ILE A 462 21.30 16.32 4.56
N PHE A 463 21.00 17.61 4.59
CA PHE A 463 21.35 18.56 5.64
C PHE A 463 20.05 19.15 6.20
N SER A 464 19.93 19.28 7.51
CA SER A 464 18.97 20.25 8.05
C SER A 464 19.47 21.67 7.79
N GLY A 465 18.55 22.64 7.74
CA GLY A 465 18.90 24.06 7.64
C GLY A 465 19.88 24.49 8.72
N LYS A 466 19.79 23.91 9.94
CA LYS A 466 20.73 24.21 11.02
C LYS A 466 22.16 23.73 10.76
N THR A 467 22.35 22.58 10.10
CA THR A 467 23.70 22.16 9.65
C THR A 467 24.24 23.11 8.58
N LEU A 468 23.39 23.47 7.61
CA LEU A 468 23.83 24.31 6.49
C LEU A 468 24.19 25.74 6.93
N GLU A 469 23.45 26.31 7.89
CA GLU A 469 23.75 27.60 8.53
C GLU A 469 25.14 27.61 9.20
N LEU A 470 25.55 26.51 9.85
CA LEU A 470 26.84 26.41 10.54
C LEU A 470 28.01 26.18 9.57
N VAL A 471 27.79 25.47 8.46
CA VAL A 471 28.87 25.02 7.56
C VAL A 471 29.11 25.97 6.38
N ALA A 472 28.05 26.53 5.78
CA ALA A 472 28.15 27.36 4.58
C ALA A 472 28.98 28.67 4.71
N PRO A 473 29.08 29.33 5.88
CA PRO A 473 30.00 30.45 6.08
C PRO A 473 31.48 30.04 5.89
N HIS A 474 31.85 28.83 6.32
CA HIS A 474 33.23 28.32 6.34
C HIS A 474 33.65 27.57 5.06
N VAL A 475 32.81 27.55 4.03
CA VAL A 475 33.09 26.92 2.73
C VAL A 475 34.42 27.34 2.11
N LYS A 476 34.81 28.62 2.27
CA LYS A 476 36.11 29.12 1.79
C LYS A 476 37.29 28.48 2.55
N ASP A 477 37.12 28.28 3.85
CA ASP A 477 38.15 27.69 4.73
C ASP A 477 38.27 26.18 4.46
N CYS A 478 37.15 25.48 4.24
CA CYS A 478 37.16 24.07 3.83
C CYS A 478 37.82 23.87 2.46
N LEU A 479 37.46 24.67 1.44
CA LEU A 479 38.10 24.62 0.12
C LEU A 479 39.60 24.99 0.13
N GLY A 480 40.08 25.71 1.14
CA GLY A 480 41.49 26.01 1.34
C GLY A 480 42.29 24.93 2.09
N ASN A 481 41.64 23.94 2.69
CA ASN A 481 42.25 22.94 3.58
C ASN A 481 41.78 21.51 3.27
N LEU A 482 41.72 21.17 1.97
CA LEU A 482 41.31 19.84 1.50
C LEU A 482 42.43 18.81 1.74
N LEU A 483 42.12 17.66 2.33
CA LEU A 483 43.07 16.59 2.66
C LEU A 483 43.10 15.45 1.62
N SER A 484 42.05 15.32 0.82
CA SER A 484 41.91 14.31 -0.24
C SER A 484 41.19 14.88 -1.46
N THR A 485 41.14 14.08 -2.53
CA THR A 485 40.41 14.37 -3.77
C THR A 485 38.91 14.03 -3.71
N HIS A 486 38.41 13.43 -2.63
CA HIS A 486 37.04 12.92 -2.55
C HIS A 486 36.09 14.00 -2.00
N GLU A 487 35.20 14.53 -2.86
CA GLU A 487 34.28 15.62 -2.51
C GLU A 487 33.41 15.33 -1.29
N ASP A 488 32.85 14.13 -1.21
CA ASP A 488 31.97 13.70 -0.13
C ASP A 488 32.70 13.45 1.20
N VAL A 489 33.97 13.03 1.15
CA VAL A 489 34.86 12.95 2.32
C VAL A 489 35.24 14.33 2.84
N GLU A 490 35.67 15.25 1.97
CA GLU A 490 36.00 16.63 2.36
C GLU A 490 34.77 17.38 2.91
N LEU A 491 33.60 17.17 2.29
CA LEU A 491 32.33 17.69 2.77
C LEU A 491 31.97 17.12 4.14
N GLY A 492 32.17 15.81 4.37
CA GLY A 492 32.03 15.17 5.68
C GLY A 492 32.92 15.81 6.74
N ARG A 493 34.22 15.98 6.48
CA ARG A 493 35.15 16.63 7.44
C ARG A 493 34.83 18.11 7.67
N CYS A 494 34.36 18.84 6.65
CA CYS A 494 33.88 20.22 6.79
C CYS A 494 32.65 20.31 7.73
N VAL A 495 31.68 19.40 7.57
CA VAL A 495 30.49 19.32 8.43
C VAL A 495 30.87 18.93 9.87
N LEU A 496 31.73 17.93 10.05
CA LEU A 496 32.21 17.52 11.37
C LEU A 496 32.93 18.68 12.09
N ARG A 497 33.80 19.40 11.38
CA ARG A 497 34.58 20.52 11.93
C ARG A 497 33.74 21.72 12.38
N PHE A 498 32.66 22.05 11.66
CA PHE A 498 31.91 23.31 11.89
C PHE A 498 30.49 23.12 12.45
N ALA A 499 29.86 21.96 12.27
CA ALA A 499 28.56 21.62 12.86
C ALA A 499 28.64 20.54 13.95
N ASN A 500 29.81 19.93 14.18
CA ASN A 500 30.04 18.88 15.19
C ASN A 500 29.08 17.68 15.08
N VAL A 501 28.79 17.26 13.84
CA VAL A 501 27.98 16.07 13.53
C VAL A 501 28.66 15.23 12.45
N SER A 502 28.69 13.92 12.64
CA SER A 502 29.15 12.91 11.68
C SER A 502 28.00 12.43 10.79
N CYS A 503 28.28 11.57 9.79
CA CYS A 503 27.22 10.98 8.97
C CYS A 503 26.42 9.97 9.80
N THR A 504 25.10 10.12 9.90
CA THR A 504 24.26 9.24 10.75
C THR A 504 24.48 7.76 10.42
N TRP A 505 24.96 6.97 11.38
CA TRP A 505 25.25 5.56 11.12
C TRP A 505 23.96 4.77 10.84
N ALA A 506 24.04 3.79 9.93
CA ALA A 506 22.90 2.96 9.55
C ALA A 506 22.27 2.13 10.70
N TYR A 507 22.87 2.13 11.89
CA TYR A 507 22.35 1.55 13.14
C TYR A 507 21.90 2.60 14.20
N GLU A 508 22.31 3.86 14.08
CA GLU A 508 21.94 4.96 15.00
C GLU A 508 20.53 5.47 14.72
N VAL A 509 20.11 5.39 13.45
CA VAL A 509 18.73 5.61 13.01
C VAL A 509 17.80 4.45 13.44
N ARG A 510 18.01 3.97 14.67
CA ARG A 510 17.45 2.81 15.36
C ARG A 510 15.94 2.90 15.59
N SER A 511 15.40 4.10 15.43
CA SER A 511 13.97 4.44 15.47
C SER A 511 13.25 4.15 14.14
N LEU A 512 13.97 4.07 13.01
CA LEU A 512 13.36 3.93 11.69
C LEU A 512 13.16 2.47 11.23
N PRO A 513 12.23 2.22 10.28
CA PRO A 513 11.82 0.87 9.91
C PRO A 513 12.81 0.08 9.04
N VAL A 514 13.92 0.68 8.60
CA VAL A 514 14.87 0.18 7.59
C VAL A 514 16.26 0.80 7.85
N PRO A 515 17.39 0.09 7.67
CA PRO A 515 18.74 0.69 7.74
C PRO A 515 19.01 1.65 6.56
N MET A 516 19.81 2.71 6.80
CA MET A 516 20.04 3.80 5.83
C MET A 516 20.52 3.36 4.44
N GLY A 517 21.38 2.33 4.34
CA GLY A 517 21.84 1.76 3.06
C GLY A 517 20.77 1.00 2.25
N THR A 518 19.51 0.99 2.69
CA THR A 518 18.34 0.56 1.90
C THR A 518 17.26 1.66 1.83
N ILE A 519 17.59 2.86 2.31
CA ILE A 519 16.79 4.10 2.21
C ILE A 519 17.38 4.97 1.11
N LEU A 520 18.68 5.25 1.17
CA LEU A 520 19.44 5.82 0.07
C LEU A 520 20.24 4.65 -0.52
N TYR A 521 19.86 4.18 -1.71
CA TYR A 521 20.32 2.90 -2.23
C TYR A 521 21.32 3.05 -3.37
N HIS A 522 22.59 2.82 -3.05
CA HIS A 522 23.61 2.56 -4.05
C HIS A 522 23.58 1.10 -4.55
N ASN A 523 23.48 0.93 -5.87
CA ASN A 523 23.74 -0.33 -6.56
C ASN A 523 25.16 -0.34 -7.14
N SER A 524 26.00 -1.25 -6.66
CA SER A 524 27.41 -1.39 -7.08
C SER A 524 27.62 -2.02 -8.47
N SER A 525 26.55 -2.46 -9.16
CA SER A 525 26.62 -3.01 -10.54
C SER A 525 26.94 -1.97 -11.63
N GLY A 526 27.22 -0.70 -11.28
CA GLY A 526 27.73 0.30 -12.22
C GLY A 526 26.78 0.58 -13.38
N THR A 527 27.18 0.28 -14.61
CA THR A 527 26.37 0.45 -15.83
C THR A 527 25.24 -0.56 -15.96
N GLU A 528 25.29 -1.70 -15.26
CA GLU A 528 24.21 -2.70 -15.22
C GLU A 528 23.17 -2.41 -14.13
N ALA A 529 23.34 -1.33 -13.36
CA ALA A 529 22.38 -0.93 -12.34
C ALA A 529 21.00 -0.63 -12.96
N PHE A 530 19.96 -1.28 -12.42
CA PHE A 530 18.54 -1.09 -12.79
C PHE A 530 18.16 -1.45 -14.24
N THR A 531 19.04 -2.13 -15.00
CA THR A 531 18.75 -2.60 -16.37
C THR A 531 17.80 -3.81 -16.38
N GLY A 532 17.93 -4.69 -15.38
CA GLY A 532 17.13 -5.91 -15.22
C GLY A 532 15.83 -5.73 -14.43
N SER A 533 15.37 -6.80 -13.77
CA SER A 533 14.11 -6.77 -13.01
C SER A 533 14.19 -5.82 -11.81
N LEU A 534 13.31 -4.81 -11.81
CA LEU A 534 13.16 -3.83 -10.73
C LEU A 534 12.41 -4.36 -9.50
N LYS A 535 11.90 -5.60 -9.55
CA LYS A 535 11.06 -6.25 -8.50
C LYS A 535 11.81 -6.66 -7.23
N GLN A 536 12.84 -5.91 -6.86
CA GLN A 536 13.75 -6.16 -5.75
C GLN A 536 13.27 -5.43 -4.49
N LYS A 537 13.54 -6.00 -3.32
CA LYS A 537 13.11 -5.49 -2.00
C LYS A 537 13.77 -4.14 -1.69
N GLU A 538 14.96 -3.94 -2.22
CA GLU A 538 15.82 -2.78 -2.08
C GLU A 538 15.23 -1.61 -2.87
N VAL A 539 14.95 -1.83 -4.16
CA VAL A 539 14.26 -0.87 -5.06
C VAL A 539 12.87 -0.49 -4.52
N HIS A 540 12.12 -1.47 -4.00
CA HIS A 540 10.81 -1.23 -3.37
C HIS A 540 10.89 -0.27 -2.18
N ARG A 541 11.96 -0.36 -1.37
CA ARG A 541 12.07 0.31 -0.07
C ARG A 541 12.79 1.65 -0.13
N ALA A 542 13.73 1.83 -1.04
CA ALA A 542 14.51 3.05 -1.19
C ALA A 542 13.65 4.32 -1.42
N ILE A 543 14.24 5.45 -1.04
CA ILE A 543 13.86 6.82 -1.37
C ILE A 543 14.66 7.27 -2.60
N THR A 544 15.97 7.00 -2.65
CA THR A 544 16.82 7.29 -3.82
C THR A 544 17.44 6.02 -4.41
N LEU A 545 17.62 6.02 -5.74
CA LEU A 545 18.20 4.92 -6.51
C LEU A 545 19.36 5.45 -7.34
N HIS A 546 20.58 4.95 -7.09
CA HIS A 546 21.83 5.41 -7.69
C HIS A 546 22.75 4.22 -8.03
N PRO A 547 23.42 4.17 -9.20
CA PRO A 547 23.38 5.11 -10.31
C PRO A 547 22.42 4.66 -11.43
N ILE A 548 21.95 5.61 -12.24
CA ILE A 548 21.19 5.39 -13.47
C ILE A 548 21.96 6.02 -14.64
N LYS A 549 23.04 5.35 -15.07
CA LYS A 549 24.02 5.94 -16.01
C LYS A 549 23.43 6.28 -17.39
N ASN A 550 22.47 5.50 -17.90
CA ASN A 550 21.69 5.80 -19.11
C ASN A 550 20.35 6.46 -18.74
N HIS A 551 20.10 7.65 -19.30
CA HIS A 551 18.92 8.48 -19.04
C HIS A 551 17.58 7.80 -19.38
N GLU A 552 17.52 6.85 -20.30
CA GLU A 552 16.27 6.14 -20.63
C GLU A 552 15.71 5.33 -19.45
N TYR A 553 16.58 4.82 -18.57
CA TYR A 553 16.16 4.04 -17.42
C TYR A 553 15.47 4.87 -16.32
N PHE A 554 15.59 6.22 -16.33
CA PHE A 554 14.75 7.07 -15.48
C PHE A 554 13.27 6.83 -15.79
N TYR A 555 12.88 6.79 -17.07
CA TYR A 555 11.50 6.53 -17.47
C TYR A 555 11.05 5.09 -17.17
N HIS A 556 11.96 4.11 -17.25
CA HIS A 556 11.68 2.72 -16.86
C HIS A 556 11.40 2.62 -15.34
N VAL A 557 12.25 3.21 -14.51
CA VAL A 557 12.09 3.28 -13.06
C VAL A 557 10.84 4.07 -12.69
N HIS A 558 10.61 5.23 -13.29
CA HIS A 558 9.42 6.07 -13.06
C HIS A 558 8.11 5.33 -13.35
N LYS A 559 8.01 4.69 -14.53
CA LYS A 559 6.88 3.83 -14.90
C LYS A 559 6.65 2.70 -13.88
N TYR A 560 7.72 2.11 -13.37
CA TYR A 560 7.63 1.07 -12.35
C TYR A 560 7.18 1.61 -10.99
N ILE A 561 7.71 2.74 -10.51
CA ILE A 561 7.27 3.39 -9.27
C ILE A 561 5.79 3.83 -9.36
N HIS A 562 5.35 4.40 -10.48
CA HIS A 562 3.93 4.67 -10.72
C HIS A 562 3.07 3.40 -10.71
N ALA A 563 3.54 2.29 -11.28
CA ALA A 563 2.81 1.01 -11.21
C ALA A 563 2.68 0.48 -9.76
N LEU A 564 3.65 0.75 -8.89
CA LEU A 564 3.52 0.47 -7.45
C LEU A 564 2.52 1.44 -6.77
N ARG A 565 2.56 2.72 -7.13
CA ARG A 565 1.63 3.73 -6.57
C ARG A 565 0.18 3.45 -6.96
N ILE A 566 -0.07 3.00 -8.19
CA ILE A 566 -1.39 2.55 -8.66
C ILE A 566 -1.89 1.38 -7.81
N ARG A 567 -1.08 0.34 -7.56
CA ARG A 567 -1.47 -0.79 -6.69
C ARG A 567 -1.80 -0.36 -5.26
N GLU A 568 -1.07 0.60 -4.70
CA GLU A 568 -1.37 1.11 -3.35
C GLU A 568 -2.68 1.91 -3.33
N LEU A 569 -2.98 2.70 -4.37
CA LEU A 569 -4.27 3.39 -4.50
C LEU A 569 -5.42 2.40 -4.74
N GLU A 570 -5.20 1.31 -5.48
CA GLU A 570 -6.14 0.20 -5.65
C GLU A 570 -6.37 -0.54 -4.32
N LYS A 571 -5.33 -0.75 -3.49
CA LYS A 571 -5.46 -1.27 -2.12
C LYS A 571 -6.30 -0.34 -1.24
N GLN A 572 -6.05 0.97 -1.29
CA GLN A 572 -6.81 1.97 -0.54
C GLN A 572 -8.28 2.01 -0.97
N LEU A 573 -8.57 1.95 -2.26
CA LEU A 573 -9.94 1.85 -2.78
C LEU A 573 -10.66 0.61 -2.25
N VAL A 574 -10.00 -0.56 -2.22
CA VAL A 574 -10.56 -1.81 -1.67
C VAL A 574 -10.84 -1.71 -0.17
N LEU A 575 -9.99 -1.02 0.59
CA LEU A 575 -10.22 -0.80 2.03
C LEU A 575 -11.40 0.14 2.28
N LEU A 576 -11.48 1.27 1.57
CA LEU A 576 -12.60 2.22 1.66
C LEU A 576 -13.93 1.58 1.23
N VAL A 577 -13.92 0.74 0.19
CA VAL A 577 -15.09 -0.04 -0.24
C VAL A 577 -15.59 -0.98 0.86
N ARG A 578 -14.68 -1.61 1.62
CA ARG A 578 -15.04 -2.50 2.74
C ARG A 578 -15.58 -1.71 3.92
N GLU A 579 -14.97 -0.57 4.23
CA GLU A 579 -15.41 0.34 5.28
C GLU A 579 -16.81 0.90 5.00
N MET A 580 -17.07 1.41 3.79
CA MET A 580 -18.41 1.85 3.36
C MET A 580 -19.43 0.71 3.47
N ARG A 581 -19.09 -0.52 3.07
CA ARG A 581 -19.99 -1.67 3.22
C ARG A 581 -20.30 -1.97 4.69
N SER A 582 -19.29 -1.98 5.56
CA SER A 582 -19.50 -2.24 7.00
C SER A 582 -20.24 -1.11 7.72
N LEU A 583 -20.24 0.11 7.17
CA LEU A 583 -21.12 1.19 7.62
C LEU A 583 -22.56 0.98 7.16
N ASN A 584 -22.79 0.59 5.89
CA ASN A 584 -24.13 0.25 5.40
C ASN A 584 -24.73 -0.99 6.10
N GLU A 585 -23.91 -1.95 6.53
CA GLU A 585 -24.34 -3.11 7.35
C GLU A 585 -24.68 -2.72 8.80
N LEU A 586 -24.52 -1.45 9.19
CA LEU A 586 -24.97 -0.85 10.45
C LEU A 586 -26.17 0.12 10.27
N ASP A 587 -26.64 0.34 9.04
CA ASP A 587 -27.80 1.19 8.76
C ASP A 587 -29.11 0.41 9.04
N PRO A 588 -30.02 0.93 9.91
CA PRO A 588 -31.28 0.26 10.19
C PRO A 588 -32.30 0.29 9.04
N HIS A 589 -32.13 1.13 8.00
CA HIS A 589 -33.06 1.25 6.86
C HIS A 589 -32.33 1.12 5.50
N PRO A 590 -31.91 -0.10 5.11
CA PRO A 590 -31.08 -0.34 3.92
C PRO A 590 -31.81 -0.16 2.58
N ASP A 591 -33.15 -0.06 2.57
CA ASP A 591 -33.96 -0.08 1.34
C ASP A 591 -34.23 1.31 0.72
N ASP A 592 -34.14 2.40 1.51
CA ASP A 592 -34.43 3.77 1.04
C ASP A 592 -33.26 4.41 0.26
N ALA A 593 -32.09 3.76 0.25
CA ALA A 593 -30.87 4.28 -0.38
C ALA A 593 -30.71 3.77 -1.83
N GLU A 594 -31.31 4.47 -2.81
CA GLU A 594 -30.99 4.21 -4.23
C GLU A 594 -29.47 4.28 -4.46
N PRO A 595 -28.84 3.23 -5.02
CA PRO A 595 -27.39 3.16 -5.18
C PRO A 595 -26.91 4.00 -6.37
N SER A 596 -26.99 5.33 -6.23
CA SER A 596 -26.41 6.35 -7.12
C SER A 596 -24.87 6.35 -7.17
N SER A 597 -24.24 5.29 -6.63
CA SER A 597 -22.81 5.02 -6.77
C SER A 597 -22.49 4.60 -8.20
N PRO A 598 -21.49 5.19 -8.87
CA PRO A 598 -21.07 4.79 -10.21
C PRO A 598 -20.41 3.40 -10.27
N PHE A 599 -20.27 2.72 -9.11
CA PHE A 599 -19.75 1.36 -9.01
C PHE A 599 -20.90 0.35 -8.93
N ASN A 600 -21.32 -0.17 -10.08
CA ASN A 600 -22.29 -1.27 -10.17
C ASN A 600 -21.89 -2.44 -9.24
N LYS A 601 -22.89 -3.08 -8.61
CA LYS A 601 -22.69 -4.24 -7.70
C LYS A 601 -21.83 -5.35 -8.36
N SER A 602 -21.99 -5.57 -9.65
CA SER A 602 -21.20 -6.53 -10.45
C SER A 602 -19.72 -6.15 -10.60
N SER A 603 -19.37 -4.87 -10.68
CA SER A 603 -17.98 -4.40 -10.73
C SER A 603 -17.26 -4.45 -9.38
N LEU A 604 -18.03 -4.45 -8.28
CA LEU A 604 -17.51 -4.56 -6.90
C LEU A 604 -17.28 -6.02 -6.47
N GLY A 605 -17.97 -6.99 -7.09
CA GLY A 605 -17.83 -8.41 -6.79
C GLY A 605 -16.41 -8.96 -6.93
N THR A 606 -15.59 -8.37 -7.81
CA THR A 606 -14.16 -8.74 -7.94
C THR A 606 -13.27 -8.17 -6.83
N LEU A 607 -13.67 -7.13 -6.09
CA LEU A 607 -12.83 -6.50 -5.05
C LEU A 607 -13.00 -7.09 -3.64
N MET A 608 -14.05 -7.89 -3.46
CA MET A 608 -14.38 -8.53 -2.19
C MET A 608 -13.85 -9.97 -2.14
N LYS A 609 -13.79 -10.57 -0.95
CA LYS A 609 -13.42 -11.98 -0.85
C LYS A 609 -14.57 -12.84 -1.39
N TRP A 610 -14.42 -13.38 -2.60
CA TRP A 610 -15.36 -14.37 -3.12
C TRP A 610 -15.37 -15.62 -2.23
N ARG A 611 -16.58 -16.15 -2.03
CA ARG A 611 -16.83 -17.43 -1.40
C ARG A 611 -17.79 -18.18 -2.33
N PRO A 612 -17.55 -19.47 -2.64
CA PRO A 612 -18.55 -20.30 -3.28
C PRO A 612 -19.75 -20.48 -2.35
N GLU A 613 -20.94 -20.52 -2.92
CA GLU A 613 -22.18 -20.91 -2.26
C GLU A 613 -22.50 -22.40 -2.51
N GLU A 614 -22.09 -22.94 -3.66
CA GLU A 614 -22.26 -24.37 -4.02
C GLU A 614 -20.92 -25.10 -4.22
N GLU A 615 -20.91 -26.43 -4.03
CA GLU A 615 -19.70 -27.26 -4.23
C GLU A 615 -19.24 -27.29 -5.70
N VAL A 616 -20.17 -27.20 -6.66
CA VAL A 616 -19.87 -27.20 -8.10
C VAL A 616 -19.06 -25.97 -8.54
N GLU A 617 -19.15 -24.86 -7.81
CA GLU A 617 -18.38 -23.65 -8.09
C GLU A 617 -16.89 -23.78 -7.73
N ILE A 618 -16.50 -24.80 -6.97
CA ILE A 618 -15.18 -24.90 -6.33
C ILE A 618 -14.16 -25.54 -7.29
N PRO A 619 -13.21 -24.78 -7.89
CA PRO A 619 -12.25 -25.39 -8.79
C PRO A 619 -11.21 -26.18 -7.98
N ALA A 620 -10.95 -27.42 -8.39
CA ALA A 620 -9.95 -28.28 -7.76
C ALA A 620 -8.54 -27.64 -7.78
N TRP A 621 -7.82 -27.77 -6.66
CA TRP A 621 -6.50 -27.18 -6.44
C TRP A 621 -5.42 -27.83 -7.32
N GLU A 622 -4.60 -26.99 -7.95
CA GLU A 622 -3.32 -27.39 -8.55
C GLU A 622 -2.20 -27.28 -7.51
N PHE A 623 -1.42 -28.34 -7.31
CA PHE A 623 -0.25 -28.30 -6.43
C PHE A 623 0.92 -27.63 -7.13
N MET A 624 1.74 -26.87 -6.40
CA MET A 624 2.87 -26.16 -6.99
C MET A 624 4.11 -26.13 -6.10
N THR A 625 5.25 -25.98 -6.75
CA THR A 625 6.58 -25.87 -6.17
C THR A 625 7.30 -24.66 -6.78
N LYS A 626 8.42 -24.24 -6.19
CA LYS A 626 9.30 -23.16 -6.67
C LYS A 626 9.70 -23.23 -8.17
N LYS A 627 9.56 -24.39 -8.84
CA LYS A 627 9.92 -24.60 -10.26
C LYS A 627 8.86 -25.32 -11.11
N SER A 628 7.90 -26.03 -10.51
CA SER A 628 6.97 -26.91 -11.23
C SER A 628 5.53 -26.71 -10.72
N LEU A 629 4.58 -26.71 -11.64
CA LEU A 629 3.14 -26.71 -11.41
C LEU A 629 2.57 -28.07 -11.78
N TYR A 630 1.69 -28.60 -10.94
CA TYR A 630 1.09 -29.92 -11.07
C TYR A 630 -0.42 -29.76 -11.26
N SER A 631 -0.91 -30.20 -12.41
CA SER A 631 -2.31 -30.05 -12.82
C SER A 631 -2.86 -31.36 -13.33
N TRP A 632 -4.06 -31.71 -12.88
CA TRP A 632 -4.82 -32.86 -13.39
C TRP A 632 -5.49 -32.54 -14.75
N LYS A 633 -5.66 -31.26 -15.09
CA LYS A 633 -6.22 -30.80 -16.37
C LYS A 633 -5.22 -30.88 -17.52
N GLU A 634 -3.93 -31.07 -17.22
CA GLU A 634 -2.86 -31.07 -18.21
C GLU A 634 -2.23 -32.46 -18.37
N ARG A 635 -2.07 -32.87 -19.63
CA ARG A 635 -1.60 -34.21 -20.04
C ARG A 635 -0.18 -34.51 -19.57
N ASN A 636 0.61 -33.49 -19.24
CA ASN A 636 1.78 -33.61 -18.38
C ASN A 636 1.42 -33.09 -16.97
N PRO A 637 1.19 -33.97 -15.98
CA PRO A 637 0.81 -33.58 -14.63
C PRO A 637 1.94 -32.93 -13.81
N LYS A 638 3.13 -32.72 -14.40
CA LYS A 638 4.23 -31.95 -13.82
C LYS A 638 4.87 -31.06 -14.90
N ARG A 639 4.26 -29.89 -15.15
CA ARG A 639 4.81 -28.87 -16.04
C ARG A 639 5.77 -27.92 -15.31
N ARG A 640 6.74 -27.36 -16.02
CA ARG A 640 7.55 -26.24 -15.49
C ARG A 640 6.60 -25.05 -15.25
N ALA A 641 6.72 -24.39 -14.10
CA ALA A 641 5.91 -23.22 -13.80
C ALA A 641 6.23 -22.08 -14.79
N GLU A 642 5.20 -21.47 -15.37
CA GLU A 642 5.34 -20.37 -16.33
C GLU A 642 5.97 -19.14 -15.68
N HIS A 643 6.80 -18.39 -16.42
CA HIS A 643 7.48 -17.20 -15.88
C HIS A 643 6.49 -16.19 -15.27
N ARG A 644 5.38 -15.94 -15.98
CA ARG A 644 4.31 -15.03 -15.54
C ARG A 644 3.71 -15.44 -14.18
N LEU A 645 3.54 -16.75 -13.95
CA LEU A 645 3.03 -17.27 -12.69
C LEU A 645 4.05 -17.13 -11.56
N VAL A 646 5.31 -17.53 -11.80
CA VAL A 646 6.40 -17.40 -10.81
C VAL A 646 6.58 -15.94 -10.40
N GLU A 647 6.57 -15.02 -11.36
CA GLU A 647 6.68 -13.57 -11.15
C GLU A 647 5.44 -12.99 -10.43
N GLY A 648 4.24 -13.50 -10.75
CA GLY A 648 2.99 -13.13 -10.07
C GLY A 648 2.95 -13.58 -8.61
N ILE A 649 3.50 -14.75 -8.29
CA ILE A 649 3.65 -15.26 -6.92
C ILE A 649 4.73 -14.47 -6.16
N GLN A 650 5.84 -14.09 -6.81
CA GLN A 650 6.86 -13.24 -6.20
C GLN A 650 6.33 -11.87 -5.80
N ASP A 651 5.45 -11.26 -6.62
CA ASP A 651 4.72 -10.04 -6.26
C ASP A 651 3.88 -10.25 -4.99
N VAL A 652 3.07 -11.31 -4.95
CA VAL A 652 2.19 -11.64 -3.80
C VAL A 652 3.00 -11.90 -2.52
N VAL A 653 4.09 -12.66 -2.59
CA VAL A 653 4.96 -12.90 -1.43
C VAL A 653 5.58 -11.60 -0.93
N ARG A 654 6.01 -10.70 -1.82
CA ARG A 654 6.57 -9.40 -1.42
C ARG A 654 5.54 -8.54 -0.68
N GLU A 655 4.32 -8.45 -1.21
CA GLU A 655 3.21 -7.71 -0.62
C GLU A 655 2.83 -8.27 0.77
N VAL A 656 2.68 -9.60 0.89
CA VAL A 656 2.46 -10.29 2.18
C VAL A 656 3.60 -10.06 3.17
N MET A 657 4.85 -10.08 2.71
CA MET A 657 6.02 -9.85 3.56
C MET A 657 6.17 -8.39 3.99
N GLU A 658 5.56 -7.42 3.29
CA GLU A 658 5.53 -6.02 3.74
C GLU A 658 4.49 -5.84 4.85
N GLU A 659 3.29 -6.40 4.68
CA GLU A 659 2.21 -6.43 5.68
C GLU A 659 2.65 -7.15 6.99
N ILE A 660 3.18 -8.37 6.90
CA ILE A 660 3.73 -9.13 8.05
C ILE A 660 4.83 -8.36 8.80
N ASN A 661 5.62 -7.54 8.07
CA ASN A 661 6.68 -6.73 8.67
C ASN A 661 6.19 -5.39 9.24
N ALA A 662 4.96 -4.93 8.96
CA ALA A 662 4.40 -3.75 9.63
C ALA A 662 4.19 -4.06 11.12
N SER A 663 3.25 -4.95 11.43
CA SER A 663 2.90 -5.36 12.81
C SER A 663 4.02 -6.11 13.55
N SER A 664 5.07 -6.55 12.84
CA SER A 664 6.26 -7.14 13.47
C SER A 664 7.29 -6.10 13.93
N ARG A 665 7.41 -4.97 13.21
CA ARG A 665 8.39 -3.91 13.51
C ARG A 665 8.06 -3.17 14.80
N GLU A 666 6.80 -2.86 15.04
CA GLU A 666 6.27 -2.34 16.33
C GLU A 666 6.80 -3.11 17.55
N ARG A 667 6.92 -4.44 17.40
CA ARG A 667 7.31 -5.37 18.45
C ARG A 667 8.83 -5.59 18.53
N GLY A 668 9.62 -4.86 17.75
CA GLY A 668 11.10 -4.89 17.74
C GLY A 668 11.72 -6.06 16.94
N ARG A 669 11.06 -6.50 15.87
CA ARG A 669 11.34 -7.75 15.14
C ARG A 669 11.28 -7.51 13.62
N LEU A 670 12.12 -8.21 12.87
CA LEU A 670 12.02 -8.32 11.40
C LEU A 670 11.80 -9.78 11.02
N ILE A 671 11.06 -10.02 9.95
CA ILE A 671 10.88 -11.34 9.36
C ILE A 671 11.34 -11.25 7.90
N ASP A 672 12.41 -11.95 7.55
CA ASP A 672 12.88 -12.07 6.17
C ASP A 672 12.34 -13.34 5.53
N PHE A 673 11.89 -13.27 4.28
CA PHE A 673 11.55 -14.45 3.48
C PHE A 673 12.81 -15.20 3.04
N LYS A 674 12.73 -16.53 2.94
CA LYS A 674 13.76 -17.40 2.37
C LYS A 674 13.31 -18.03 1.06
N GLU A 675 12.26 -18.84 1.11
CA GLU A 675 11.66 -19.45 -0.08
C GLU A 675 10.24 -19.97 0.18
N ILE A 676 9.54 -20.30 -0.91
CA ILE A 676 8.33 -21.12 -0.87
C ILE A 676 8.79 -22.59 -0.91
N LEU A 677 8.36 -23.38 0.07
CA LEU A 677 8.60 -24.83 0.09
C LEU A 677 7.71 -25.51 -0.95
N TYR A 678 6.40 -25.25 -0.85
CA TYR A 678 5.38 -25.61 -1.82
C TYR A 678 4.17 -24.68 -1.69
N GLY A 679 3.15 -24.88 -2.51
CA GLY A 679 1.86 -24.26 -2.35
C GLY A 679 0.78 -24.95 -3.17
N TYR A 680 -0.41 -24.38 -3.14
CA TYR A 680 -1.54 -24.75 -3.98
C TYR A 680 -2.11 -23.48 -4.62
N GLN A 681 -2.61 -23.61 -5.84
CA GLN A 681 -3.35 -22.55 -6.52
C GLN A 681 -4.68 -23.05 -7.07
N ARG A 682 -5.66 -22.17 -7.21
CA ARG A 682 -6.82 -22.39 -8.09
C ARG A 682 -7.25 -21.06 -8.71
N VAL A 683 -7.61 -21.09 -9.99
CA VAL A 683 -8.11 -19.92 -10.72
C VAL A 683 -9.62 -20.02 -10.81
N VAL A 684 -10.31 -18.97 -10.37
CA VAL A 684 -11.76 -18.80 -10.44
C VAL A 684 -12.00 -17.69 -11.48
N PRO A 685 -12.45 -18.01 -12.71
CA PRO A 685 -12.37 -17.07 -13.85
C PRO A 685 -12.94 -15.67 -13.62
N TRP A 686 -14.03 -15.56 -12.87
CA TRP A 686 -14.72 -14.29 -12.59
C TRP A 686 -14.22 -13.55 -11.34
N HIS A 687 -13.44 -14.21 -10.48
CA HIS A 687 -13.13 -13.72 -9.13
C HIS A 687 -11.63 -13.58 -8.84
N GLY A 688 -10.76 -14.41 -9.39
CA GLY A 688 -9.31 -14.28 -9.23
C GLY A 688 -8.54 -15.57 -9.04
N LEU A 689 -7.46 -15.47 -8.26
CA LEU A 689 -6.50 -16.53 -7.98
C LEU A 689 -6.44 -16.76 -6.47
N ASP A 690 -6.92 -17.90 -6.00
CA ASP A 690 -6.69 -18.36 -4.63
C ASP A 690 -5.33 -19.05 -4.54
N LEU A 691 -4.59 -18.77 -3.45
CA LEU A 691 -3.26 -19.31 -3.16
C LEU A 691 -3.17 -19.79 -1.71
N ILE A 692 -2.56 -20.95 -1.53
CA ILE A 692 -2.04 -21.42 -0.24
C ILE A 692 -0.53 -21.53 -0.40
N LEU A 693 0.24 -20.71 0.31
CA LEU A 693 1.71 -20.70 0.20
C LEU A 693 2.35 -21.21 1.49
N ASP A 694 3.25 -22.19 1.40
CA ASP A 694 4.09 -22.64 2.51
C ASP A 694 5.43 -21.89 2.47
N LEU A 695 5.57 -20.90 3.35
CA LEU A 695 6.68 -19.95 3.37
C LEU A 695 7.71 -20.36 4.42
N LEU A 696 8.96 -20.56 3.98
CA LEU A 696 10.12 -20.58 4.87
C LEU A 696 10.57 -19.15 5.12
N LEU A 697 10.58 -18.75 6.38
CA LEU A 697 10.90 -17.41 6.86
C LEU A 697 12.08 -17.46 7.85
N THR A 698 12.74 -16.33 8.05
CA THR A 698 13.79 -16.12 9.06
C THR A 698 13.40 -14.95 9.95
N TYR A 699 13.05 -15.29 11.19
CA TYR A 699 12.77 -14.35 12.26
C TYR A 699 14.07 -13.79 12.83
N LYS A 700 14.17 -12.46 12.94
CA LYS A 700 15.33 -11.74 13.53
C LYS A 700 14.84 -10.78 14.62
N LYS A 701 15.35 -10.94 15.84
CA LYS A 701 15.05 -10.08 17.00
C LYS A 701 16.19 -9.09 17.24
N TYR A 702 15.88 -7.80 17.27
CA TYR A 702 16.85 -6.71 17.44
C TYR A 702 16.76 -6.01 18.81
N ARG A 703 15.60 -6.06 19.47
CA ARG A 703 15.37 -5.50 20.80
C ARG A 703 15.68 -6.53 21.89
N GLY A 704 16.70 -6.29 22.71
CA GLY A 704 17.22 -7.24 23.70
C GLY A 704 18.22 -8.25 23.12
N LYS A 705 18.32 -9.45 23.69
CA LYS A 705 19.24 -10.50 23.20
C LYS A 705 18.96 -10.81 21.72
N LYS A 706 19.96 -10.57 20.86
CA LYS A 706 19.91 -10.90 19.42
C LYS A 706 19.60 -12.39 19.25
N MET A 707 18.68 -12.70 18.35
CA MET A 707 18.20 -14.05 18.07
C MET A 707 17.77 -14.15 16.61
N THR A 708 18.19 -15.22 15.95
CA THR A 708 17.77 -15.59 14.59
C THR A 708 17.16 -16.99 14.65
N MET A 709 15.98 -17.18 14.06
CA MET A 709 15.31 -18.49 13.99
C MET A 709 14.67 -18.68 12.61
N ALA A 710 14.73 -19.90 12.08
CA ALA A 710 13.87 -20.29 10.97
C ALA A 710 12.43 -20.49 11.47
N VAL A 711 11.44 -20.06 10.68
CA VAL A 711 10.01 -20.20 10.98
C VAL A 711 9.30 -20.59 9.69
N ARG A 712 8.45 -21.62 9.74
CA ARG A 712 7.56 -22.02 8.64
C ARG A 712 6.17 -21.41 8.87
N ARG A 713 5.51 -20.92 7.82
CA ARG A 713 4.14 -20.36 7.90
C ARG A 713 3.34 -20.64 6.64
N HIS A 714 2.08 -21.05 6.79
CA HIS A 714 1.11 -21.02 5.71
C HIS A 714 0.51 -19.61 5.55
N ALA A 715 0.38 -19.16 4.31
CA ALA A 715 -0.34 -17.95 3.95
C ALA A 715 -1.52 -18.32 3.03
N TYR A 716 -2.73 -18.02 3.48
CA TYR A 716 -3.98 -18.25 2.75
C TYR A 716 -4.43 -16.93 2.15
N LEU A 717 -4.42 -16.83 0.83
CA LEU A 717 -4.50 -15.57 0.09
C LEU A 717 -5.49 -15.72 -1.05
N GLN A 718 -6.33 -14.71 -1.25
CA GLN A 718 -7.09 -14.55 -2.49
C GLN A 718 -6.60 -13.28 -3.16
N ARG A 719 -6.00 -13.43 -4.35
CA ARG A 719 -5.64 -12.31 -5.21
C ARG A 719 -6.78 -12.11 -6.21
N PRO A 720 -7.61 -11.07 -6.05
CA PRO A 720 -8.64 -10.78 -7.04
C PRO A 720 -8.02 -10.42 -8.39
N PHE A 721 -8.79 -10.59 -9.46
CA PHE A 721 -8.50 -9.88 -10.70
C PHE A 721 -8.78 -8.38 -10.51
N LEU A 722 -8.12 -7.52 -11.29
CA LEU A 722 -8.42 -6.09 -11.27
C LEU A 722 -9.89 -5.86 -11.67
N PRO A 723 -10.54 -4.79 -11.17
CA PRO A 723 -11.92 -4.47 -11.53
C PRO A 723 -12.16 -4.59 -13.03
N LEU A 724 -13.21 -5.30 -13.41
CA LEU A 724 -13.53 -5.61 -14.81
C LEU A 724 -13.82 -4.29 -15.54
N ARG A 725 -12.78 -3.74 -16.20
CA ARG A 725 -12.87 -2.48 -16.92
C ARG A 725 -13.71 -2.69 -18.17
N LEU A 726 -14.99 -2.35 -18.07
CA LEU A 726 -15.88 -2.07 -19.19
C LEU A 726 -15.31 -0.91 -20.03
N ARG A 727 -14.29 -1.21 -20.82
CA ARG A 727 -13.86 -0.37 -21.94
C ARG A 727 -14.99 -0.44 -22.94
N VAL A 728 -15.82 0.61 -22.98
CA VAL A 728 -16.74 0.84 -24.09
C VAL A 728 -15.90 0.85 -25.37
N VAL A 729 -15.94 -0.27 -26.08
CA VAL A 729 -15.61 -0.30 -27.51
C VAL A 729 -16.67 0.59 -28.12
N GLY A 730 -16.27 1.81 -28.52
CA GLY A 730 -17.22 2.78 -29.07
C GLY A 730 -17.88 2.15 -30.28
N GLY A 731 -19.20 1.95 -30.21
CA GLY A 731 -19.96 1.27 -31.24
C GLY A 731 -19.82 2.01 -32.56
N LYS A 732 -18.90 1.54 -33.41
CA LYS A 732 -18.92 1.87 -34.84
C LYS A 732 -20.15 1.22 -35.43
N GLU A 733 -20.72 1.88 -36.43
CA GLU A 733 -21.95 1.43 -37.08
C GLU A 733 -21.81 -0.01 -37.60
N GLU A 734 -22.87 -0.80 -37.47
CA GLU A 734 -23.00 -2.20 -37.90
C GLU A 734 -22.98 -2.36 -39.44
N ARG A 735 -22.31 -1.45 -40.16
CA ARG A 735 -22.35 -1.27 -41.62
C ARG A 735 -20.96 -1.07 -42.23
N GLU A 736 -19.90 -1.08 -41.43
CA GLU A 736 -18.53 -0.99 -41.93
C GLU A 736 -18.18 -2.22 -42.80
N ARG A 737 -17.73 -1.95 -44.03
CA ARG A 737 -17.46 -2.99 -45.02
C ARG A 737 -16.13 -3.69 -44.72
N VAL A 738 -16.19 -5.01 -44.52
CA VAL A 738 -14.97 -5.84 -44.39
C VAL A 738 -14.49 -6.24 -45.78
N ASN A 739 -13.27 -5.82 -46.14
CA ASN A 739 -12.61 -6.24 -47.37
C ASN A 739 -11.73 -7.45 -47.04
N VAL A 740 -12.26 -8.65 -47.30
CA VAL A 740 -11.58 -9.94 -47.11
C VAL A 740 -10.58 -10.11 -48.24
N VAL A 741 -9.29 -10.19 -47.91
CA VAL A 741 -8.18 -10.27 -48.87
C VAL A 741 -7.49 -11.62 -48.71
N VAL A 742 -7.45 -12.40 -49.79
CA VAL A 742 -7.03 -13.82 -49.77
C VAL A 742 -5.99 -14.10 -50.85
N PRO A 743 -4.77 -14.52 -50.50
CA PRO A 743 -3.73 -14.88 -51.46
C PRO A 743 -3.87 -16.35 -51.87
N VAL A 744 -3.86 -16.65 -53.17
CA VAL A 744 -4.12 -18.02 -53.70
C VAL A 744 -3.10 -18.42 -54.76
N TRP A 745 -2.64 -19.67 -54.66
CA TRP A 745 -1.81 -20.35 -55.65
C TRP A 745 -2.21 -21.83 -55.68
N GLY A 746 -2.94 -22.24 -56.73
CA GLY A 746 -3.61 -23.56 -56.80
C GLY A 746 -4.68 -23.75 -55.71
N ARG A 747 -4.88 -25.00 -55.28
CA ARG A 747 -5.83 -25.41 -54.21
C ARG A 747 -7.30 -25.13 -54.55
N ALA A 748 -7.75 -25.43 -55.77
CA ALA A 748 -9.11 -25.16 -56.24
C ALA A 748 -10.22 -25.75 -55.35
N GLU A 749 -9.97 -26.85 -54.64
CA GLU A 749 -10.91 -27.39 -53.64
C GLU A 749 -11.01 -26.51 -52.39
N SER A 750 -9.90 -26.09 -51.80
CA SER A 750 -9.89 -25.14 -50.68
C SER A 750 -10.48 -23.79 -51.08
N VAL A 751 -10.22 -23.31 -52.31
CA VAL A 751 -10.86 -22.11 -52.86
C VAL A 751 -12.39 -22.27 -52.92
N ARG A 752 -12.90 -23.41 -53.42
CA ARG A 752 -14.35 -23.67 -53.46
C ARG A 752 -14.96 -23.73 -52.05
N ARG A 753 -14.28 -24.38 -51.09
CA ARG A 753 -14.69 -24.44 -49.67
C ARG A 753 -14.72 -23.05 -49.03
N PHE A 754 -13.67 -22.25 -49.23
CA PHE A 754 -13.57 -20.87 -48.75
C PHE A 754 -14.67 -19.99 -49.33
N LEU A 755 -14.94 -20.11 -50.65
CA LEU A 755 -16.00 -19.37 -51.32
C LEU A 755 -17.39 -19.74 -50.80
N GLY A 756 -17.63 -21.01 -50.45
CA GLY A 756 -18.84 -21.43 -49.75
C GLY A 756 -19.01 -20.72 -48.40
N ALA A 757 -17.97 -20.76 -47.55
CA ALA A 757 -17.96 -20.07 -46.26
C ALA A 757 -18.14 -18.54 -46.41
N PHE A 758 -17.53 -17.90 -47.41
CA PHE A 758 -17.72 -16.48 -47.71
C PHE A 758 -19.16 -16.16 -48.13
N VAL A 759 -19.77 -16.97 -49.01
CA VAL A 759 -21.17 -16.81 -49.43
C VAL A 759 -22.13 -16.90 -48.24
N GLU A 760 -21.90 -17.85 -47.33
CA GLU A 760 -22.73 -18.04 -46.13
C GLU A 760 -22.51 -16.94 -45.09
N ALA A 761 -21.25 -16.61 -44.78
CA ALA A 761 -20.88 -15.56 -43.85
C ALA A 761 -21.31 -14.14 -44.28
N CYS A 762 -21.49 -13.90 -45.58
CA CYS A 762 -21.97 -12.63 -46.13
C CYS A 762 -23.47 -12.65 -46.52
N GLY A 763 -24.19 -13.76 -46.30
CA GLY A 763 -25.56 -13.92 -46.80
C GLY A 763 -26.54 -12.88 -46.24
N ASP A 764 -26.63 -12.79 -44.92
CA ASP A 764 -27.50 -11.84 -44.19
C ASP A 764 -26.72 -10.86 -43.28
N ALA A 765 -25.40 -10.92 -43.32
CA ALA A 765 -24.49 -10.10 -42.51
C ALA A 765 -24.25 -8.69 -43.11
N PRO A 766 -23.59 -7.76 -42.39
CA PRO A 766 -23.23 -6.45 -42.93
C PRO A 766 -22.25 -6.54 -44.11
N PRO A 767 -22.10 -5.49 -44.93
CA PRO A 767 -21.44 -5.57 -46.23
C PRO A 767 -20.02 -6.11 -46.13
N CYS A 768 -19.66 -6.91 -47.14
CA CYS A 768 -18.35 -7.51 -47.28
C CYS A 768 -17.87 -7.37 -48.75
N ARG A 769 -16.60 -7.69 -48.99
CA ARG A 769 -16.03 -7.81 -50.35
C ARG A 769 -14.86 -8.80 -50.29
N LEU A 770 -14.84 -9.79 -51.17
CA LEU A 770 -13.71 -10.66 -51.39
C LEU A 770 -12.79 -10.07 -52.46
N ILE A 771 -11.50 -10.05 -52.17
CA ILE A 771 -10.42 -9.73 -53.11
C ILE A 771 -9.50 -10.94 -53.15
N LEU A 772 -9.71 -11.80 -54.14
CA LEU A 772 -8.99 -13.05 -54.35
C LEU A 772 -7.73 -12.77 -55.21
N VAL A 773 -6.55 -12.80 -54.60
CA VAL A 773 -5.29 -12.52 -55.29
C VAL A 773 -4.68 -13.82 -55.80
N ARG A 774 -5.01 -14.18 -57.05
CA ARG A 774 -4.58 -15.42 -57.72
C ARG A 774 -3.19 -15.25 -58.32
N TYR A 775 -2.33 -16.24 -58.11
CA TYR A 775 -1.13 -16.47 -58.91
C TYR A 775 -1.34 -17.70 -59.79
N ARG A 776 -0.84 -17.65 -61.03
CA ARG A 776 -1.07 -18.68 -62.06
C ARG A 776 -0.71 -20.09 -61.56
N SER A 777 -1.57 -21.05 -61.89
CA SER A 777 -1.46 -22.43 -61.46
C SER A 777 -2.00 -23.40 -62.52
N GLY A 778 -1.75 -24.70 -62.36
CA GLY A 778 -2.35 -25.74 -63.20
C GLY A 778 -3.87 -25.90 -63.01
N GLU A 779 -4.47 -25.20 -62.03
CA GLU A 779 -5.86 -25.36 -61.59
C GLU A 779 -6.74 -24.14 -61.89
N ASP A 780 -6.21 -23.12 -62.59
CA ASP A 780 -6.82 -21.78 -62.69
C ASP A 780 -8.27 -21.81 -63.22
N GLY A 781 -8.61 -22.69 -64.17
CA GLY A 781 -9.97 -22.84 -64.68
C GLY A 781 -10.97 -23.40 -63.65
N ALA A 782 -10.54 -24.31 -62.79
CA ALA A 782 -11.36 -24.84 -61.70
C ALA A 782 -11.60 -23.81 -60.58
N ILE A 783 -10.67 -22.85 -60.44
CA ILE A 783 -10.81 -21.65 -59.60
C ILE A 783 -11.81 -20.68 -60.25
N ASP A 784 -11.71 -20.39 -61.55
CA ASP A 784 -12.65 -19.52 -62.25
C ASP A 784 -14.10 -20.06 -62.22
N ASP A 785 -14.29 -21.39 -62.29
CA ASP A 785 -15.60 -22.02 -62.14
C ASP A 785 -16.18 -21.82 -60.72
N ALA A 786 -15.37 -22.01 -59.67
CA ALA A 786 -15.80 -21.79 -58.29
C ALA A 786 -16.11 -20.30 -58.01
N VAL A 787 -15.30 -19.37 -58.55
CA VAL A 787 -15.56 -17.93 -58.47
C VAL A 787 -16.85 -17.55 -59.20
N ARG A 788 -17.15 -18.19 -60.34
CA ARG A 788 -18.39 -17.97 -61.10
C ARG A 788 -19.62 -18.45 -60.33
N GLU A 789 -19.53 -19.60 -59.65
CA GLU A 789 -20.59 -20.07 -58.74
C GLU A 789 -20.83 -19.08 -57.59
N ALA A 790 -19.76 -18.65 -56.91
CA ALA A 790 -19.85 -17.69 -55.80
C ALA A 790 -20.46 -16.36 -56.24
N ARG A 791 -20.02 -15.80 -57.37
CA ARG A 791 -20.60 -14.57 -57.95
C ARG A 791 -22.08 -14.68 -58.29
N GLY A 792 -22.60 -15.88 -58.52
CA GLY A 792 -24.03 -16.13 -58.72
C GLY A 792 -24.85 -16.22 -57.44
N ARG A 793 -24.20 -16.34 -56.27
CA ARG A 793 -24.85 -16.51 -54.94
C ARG A 793 -24.72 -15.29 -54.03
N VAL A 794 -23.78 -14.38 -54.31
CA VAL A 794 -23.51 -13.15 -53.52
C VAL A 794 -24.40 -11.98 -53.98
N ARG A 795 -24.70 -11.01 -53.11
CA ARG A 795 -25.65 -9.90 -53.34
C ARG A 795 -25.11 -8.76 -54.25
N GLY A 796 -24.12 -9.03 -55.10
CA GLY A 796 -23.76 -8.14 -56.20
C GLY A 796 -22.47 -8.54 -56.95
N PRO A 797 -22.35 -8.21 -58.26
CA PRO A 797 -21.20 -8.60 -59.08
C PRO A 797 -19.87 -7.91 -58.68
N GLY A 798 -19.93 -6.86 -57.85
CA GLY A 798 -18.76 -6.14 -57.32
C GLY A 798 -18.23 -6.65 -55.97
N GLU A 799 -18.83 -7.69 -55.39
CA GLU A 799 -18.48 -8.19 -54.05
C GLU A 799 -17.46 -9.34 -54.08
N VAL A 800 -17.10 -9.86 -55.27
CA VAL A 800 -16.01 -10.83 -55.45
C VAL A 800 -15.10 -10.39 -56.62
N GLU A 801 -13.99 -9.75 -56.30
CA GLU A 801 -12.92 -9.39 -57.23
C GLU A 801 -11.86 -10.49 -57.30
N VAL A 802 -11.33 -10.74 -58.51
CA VAL A 802 -10.11 -11.56 -58.70
C VAL A 802 -9.02 -10.64 -59.22
N VAL A 803 -7.83 -10.77 -58.66
CA VAL A 803 -6.65 -9.97 -58.95
C VAL A 803 -5.52 -10.92 -59.33
N GLU A 804 -5.03 -10.84 -60.56
CA GLU A 804 -3.86 -11.62 -60.96
C GLU A 804 -2.58 -11.02 -60.37
N GLY A 805 -1.76 -11.86 -59.74
CA GLY A 805 -0.42 -11.54 -59.27
C GLY A 805 0.66 -11.82 -60.32
N GLU A 806 1.73 -11.02 -60.28
CA GLU A 806 2.86 -11.15 -61.20
C GLU A 806 4.07 -11.82 -60.53
N GLY A 807 4.78 -12.65 -61.31
CA GLY A 807 5.98 -13.36 -60.85
C GLY A 807 5.67 -14.60 -60.00
N GLU A 808 6.63 -14.98 -59.16
CA GLU A 808 6.48 -16.10 -58.21
C GLU A 808 5.59 -15.70 -57.01
N PHE A 809 4.87 -16.68 -56.46
CA PHE A 809 3.97 -16.46 -55.33
C PHE A 809 4.75 -16.09 -54.06
N VAL A 810 4.47 -14.88 -53.53
CA VAL A 810 4.99 -14.42 -52.23
C VAL A 810 3.82 -13.84 -51.43
N ARG A 811 3.51 -14.46 -50.29
CA ARG A 811 2.31 -14.17 -49.48
C ARG A 811 2.18 -12.68 -49.12
N GLY A 812 3.26 -12.05 -48.64
CA GLY A 812 3.27 -10.60 -48.34
C GLY A 812 2.98 -9.70 -49.54
N LYS A 813 3.57 -10.00 -50.72
CA LYS A 813 3.32 -9.24 -51.96
C LYS A 813 1.87 -9.40 -52.44
N ALA A 814 1.31 -10.61 -52.32
CA ALA A 814 -0.08 -10.89 -52.67
C ALA A 814 -1.06 -10.12 -51.77
N LEU A 815 -0.81 -10.09 -50.45
CA LEU A 815 -1.65 -9.38 -49.48
C LEU A 815 -1.59 -7.85 -49.68
N GLU A 816 -0.41 -7.28 -49.92
CA GLU A 816 -0.22 -5.85 -50.23
C GLU A 816 -0.88 -5.47 -51.57
N LEU A 817 -0.77 -6.33 -52.60
CA LEU A 817 -1.48 -6.16 -53.88
C LEU A 817 -3.00 -6.19 -53.70
N GLY A 818 -3.54 -7.08 -52.86
CA GLY A 818 -4.96 -7.08 -52.51
C GLY A 818 -5.38 -5.80 -51.78
N ALA A 819 -4.60 -5.36 -50.79
CA ALA A 819 -4.83 -4.12 -50.06
C ALA A 819 -4.81 -2.87 -50.97
N SER A 820 -4.07 -2.90 -52.08
CA SER A 820 -4.04 -1.81 -53.06
C SER A 820 -5.42 -1.52 -53.67
N ARG A 821 -6.26 -2.55 -53.90
CA ARG A 821 -7.59 -2.45 -54.54
C ARG A 821 -8.68 -1.81 -53.65
N CYS A 822 -8.38 -1.54 -52.39
CA CYS A 822 -9.20 -0.72 -51.50
C CYS A 822 -8.82 0.76 -51.68
N CYS A 823 -9.32 1.39 -52.74
CA CYS A 823 -8.87 2.72 -53.18
C CYS A 823 -9.60 3.90 -52.51
N SER A 824 -10.61 3.67 -51.68
CA SER A 824 -11.67 4.66 -51.45
C SER A 824 -11.56 5.43 -50.15
N SER A 825 -10.88 4.92 -49.12
CA SER A 825 -10.63 5.68 -47.89
C SER A 825 -9.39 5.20 -47.11
N ARG A 826 -8.96 5.99 -46.13
CA ARG A 826 -8.02 5.53 -45.08
C ARG A 826 -8.69 4.58 -44.08
N ASP A 827 -10.01 4.52 -44.13
CA ASP A 827 -10.90 3.89 -43.17
C ASP A 827 -11.40 2.53 -43.71
N ASP A 828 -10.89 2.10 -44.88
CA ASP A 828 -11.18 0.81 -45.49
C ASP A 828 -10.66 -0.31 -44.57
N LEU A 829 -11.58 -1.05 -43.95
CA LEU A 829 -11.27 -2.19 -43.08
C LEU A 829 -10.86 -3.39 -43.93
N LEU A 830 -9.62 -3.84 -43.74
CA LEU A 830 -9.03 -5.01 -44.40
C LEU A 830 -9.05 -6.21 -43.44
N PHE A 831 -9.33 -7.39 -43.97
CA PHE A 831 -9.20 -8.65 -43.25
C PHE A 831 -8.34 -9.60 -44.08
N PHE A 832 -7.06 -9.73 -43.71
CA PHE A 832 -6.14 -10.67 -44.33
C PHE A 832 -6.39 -12.06 -43.75
N ILE A 833 -6.68 -13.03 -44.61
CA ILE A 833 -7.02 -14.40 -44.24
C ILE A 833 -6.44 -15.39 -45.26
N ASP A 834 -6.25 -16.64 -44.83
CA ASP A 834 -5.76 -17.74 -45.69
C ASP A 834 -6.92 -18.58 -46.27
N VAL A 835 -6.69 -19.24 -47.40
CA VAL A 835 -7.73 -19.98 -48.14
C VAL A 835 -8.16 -21.27 -47.45
N ASP A 836 -7.35 -21.80 -46.53
CA ASP A 836 -7.67 -23.02 -45.78
C ASP A 836 -8.42 -22.77 -44.47
N LEU A 837 -8.83 -21.53 -44.19
CA LEU A 837 -9.71 -21.17 -43.09
C LEU A 837 -11.20 -21.21 -43.50
N THR A 838 -12.04 -21.65 -42.58
CA THR A 838 -13.50 -21.44 -42.61
C THR A 838 -13.91 -20.48 -41.49
N PHE A 839 -14.96 -19.72 -41.73
CA PHE A 839 -15.40 -18.59 -40.90
C PHE A 839 -16.91 -18.34 -41.05
N THR A 840 -17.50 -17.54 -40.16
CA THR A 840 -18.93 -17.21 -40.15
C THR A 840 -19.15 -15.68 -40.19
N GLY A 841 -20.42 -15.24 -40.22
CA GLY A 841 -20.76 -13.82 -40.10
C GLY A 841 -20.27 -13.20 -38.78
N GLU A 842 -20.31 -13.96 -37.69
CA GLU A 842 -19.78 -13.56 -36.37
C GLU A 842 -18.26 -13.30 -36.43
N THR A 843 -17.48 -14.02 -37.24
CA THR A 843 -16.06 -13.70 -37.47
C THR A 843 -15.89 -12.29 -38.04
N LEU A 844 -16.76 -11.90 -38.98
CA LEU A 844 -16.73 -10.56 -39.59
C LEU A 844 -17.18 -9.47 -38.60
N GLU A 845 -18.09 -9.78 -37.69
CA GLU A 845 -18.51 -8.90 -36.59
C GLU A 845 -17.43 -8.76 -35.51
N ASN A 846 -16.73 -9.84 -35.18
CA ASN A 846 -15.52 -9.81 -34.34
C ASN A 846 -14.43 -8.92 -34.95
N VAL A 847 -14.21 -9.02 -36.27
CA VAL A 847 -13.25 -8.16 -36.99
C VAL A 847 -13.66 -6.69 -36.96
N ARG A 848 -14.94 -6.36 -37.21
CA ARG A 848 -15.46 -4.97 -37.11
C ARG A 848 -15.32 -4.42 -35.68
N SER A 849 -15.75 -5.19 -34.69
CA SER A 849 -15.78 -4.76 -33.28
C SER A 849 -14.38 -4.59 -32.68
N ASN A 850 -13.41 -5.41 -33.11
CA ASN A 850 -12.07 -5.42 -32.53
C ASN A 850 -11.02 -4.61 -33.31
N THR A 851 -11.33 -4.10 -34.50
CA THR A 851 -10.39 -3.26 -35.28
C THR A 851 -10.83 -1.80 -35.22
N LEU A 852 -9.93 -0.88 -34.81
CA LEU A 852 -10.27 0.54 -34.60
C LEU A 852 -9.19 1.45 -35.20
N LEU A 853 -9.53 2.14 -36.30
CA LEU A 853 -8.65 3.09 -36.99
C LEU A 853 -7.86 4.01 -36.04
N GLY A 854 -6.53 4.04 -36.21
CA GLY A 854 -5.60 4.85 -35.44
C GLY A 854 -5.43 4.42 -33.98
N LYS A 855 -6.06 3.31 -33.56
CA LYS A 855 -6.21 2.93 -32.14
C LYS A 855 -6.04 1.44 -31.85
N ARG A 856 -6.42 0.52 -32.73
CA ARG A 856 -6.33 -0.94 -32.50
C ARG A 856 -6.29 -1.78 -33.77
N VAL A 857 -5.40 -2.76 -33.80
CA VAL A 857 -5.35 -3.87 -34.77
C VAL A 857 -5.78 -5.17 -34.10
N TYR A 858 -6.52 -6.03 -34.81
CA TYR A 858 -7.01 -7.31 -34.29
C TYR A 858 -6.34 -8.51 -34.96
N PHE A 859 -5.59 -9.30 -34.19
CA PHE A 859 -5.00 -10.56 -34.64
C PHE A 859 -5.69 -11.74 -33.95
N PRO A 860 -6.78 -12.30 -34.52
CA PRO A 860 -7.46 -13.47 -33.95
C PRO A 860 -6.51 -14.65 -33.76
N ILE A 861 -6.88 -15.56 -32.85
CA ILE A 861 -6.19 -16.83 -32.62
C ILE A 861 -7.12 -17.93 -33.12
N VAL A 862 -6.73 -18.56 -34.23
CA VAL A 862 -7.54 -19.56 -34.94
C VAL A 862 -7.49 -20.92 -34.27
N PHE A 863 -8.58 -21.69 -34.36
CA PHE A 863 -8.57 -23.10 -33.98
C PHE A 863 -8.07 -23.93 -35.18
N SER A 864 -6.99 -24.68 -35.02
CA SER A 864 -6.41 -25.52 -36.09
C SER A 864 -6.73 -26.98 -35.90
N LEU A 865 -7.32 -27.61 -36.91
CA LEU A 865 -7.60 -29.04 -36.90
C LEU A 865 -6.32 -29.87 -37.06
N TYR A 866 -6.39 -31.10 -36.53
CA TYR A 866 -5.41 -32.16 -36.73
C TYR A 866 -5.67 -32.95 -38.03
N ASP A 867 -4.73 -33.84 -38.37
CA ASP A 867 -4.83 -34.73 -39.53
C ASP A 867 -6.03 -35.70 -39.38
N PRO A 868 -7.03 -35.65 -40.27
CA PRO A 868 -8.22 -36.50 -40.18
C PRO A 868 -7.93 -37.98 -40.47
N SER A 869 -6.75 -38.32 -41.02
CA SER A 869 -6.30 -39.72 -41.14
C SER A 869 -5.75 -40.27 -39.83
N LEU A 870 -5.26 -39.41 -38.93
CA LEU A 870 -4.72 -39.77 -37.61
C LEU A 870 -5.73 -39.59 -36.47
N VAL A 871 -6.74 -38.72 -36.66
CA VAL A 871 -7.81 -38.45 -35.70
C VAL A 871 -9.16 -38.87 -36.31
N PRO A 872 -9.66 -40.09 -36.03
CA PRO A 872 -10.97 -40.53 -36.50
C PRO A 872 -12.10 -39.64 -35.97
N LEU A 873 -13.00 -39.21 -36.86
CA LEU A 873 -14.19 -38.40 -36.53
C LEU A 873 -15.31 -39.25 -35.91
N SER A 874 -14.98 -40.06 -34.90
CA SER A 874 -15.98 -40.73 -34.07
C SER A 874 -16.73 -39.69 -33.22
N PRO A 875 -18.05 -39.83 -33.03
CA PRO A 875 -18.73 -39.15 -31.92
C PRO A 875 -18.18 -39.69 -30.58
N PRO A 876 -18.17 -38.88 -29.50
CA PRO A 876 -17.73 -39.34 -28.19
C PRO A 876 -18.58 -40.52 -27.71
N SER A 877 -17.93 -41.56 -27.18
CA SER A 877 -18.58 -42.80 -26.74
C SER A 877 -19.33 -42.68 -25.40
N ASP A 878 -19.10 -41.59 -24.65
CA ASP A 878 -19.91 -41.19 -23.49
C ASP A 878 -20.34 -39.73 -23.69
N PRO A 879 -21.64 -39.40 -23.66
CA PRO A 879 -22.13 -38.02 -23.82
C PRO A 879 -21.75 -37.08 -22.66
N LYS A 880 -21.03 -37.55 -21.63
CA LYS A 880 -20.43 -36.71 -20.58
C LYS A 880 -19.01 -36.23 -20.89
N GLU A 881 -18.36 -36.75 -21.94
CA GLU A 881 -17.05 -36.28 -22.43
C GLU A 881 -17.16 -35.32 -23.62
N ASP A 882 -18.33 -34.70 -23.85
CA ASP A 882 -18.49 -33.67 -24.88
C ASP A 882 -17.87 -32.33 -24.42
N ASP A 883 -16.56 -32.20 -24.64
CA ASP A 883 -15.78 -30.94 -24.56
C ASP A 883 -16.27 -29.88 -25.60
N GLY A 884 -17.33 -30.19 -26.37
CA GLY A 884 -17.95 -29.33 -27.37
C GLY A 884 -17.23 -29.34 -28.72
N PRO A 885 -17.56 -28.39 -29.62
CA PRO A 885 -16.98 -28.35 -30.95
C PRO A 885 -15.45 -28.13 -31.00
N TYR A 886 -14.81 -27.74 -29.88
CA TYR A 886 -13.38 -27.39 -29.78
C TYR A 886 -12.55 -28.40 -28.96
N ASP A 887 -12.90 -29.68 -29.03
CA ASP A 887 -12.21 -30.82 -28.40
C ASP A 887 -10.67 -30.81 -28.63
N ARG A 888 -9.94 -31.00 -27.52
CA ARG A 888 -8.47 -31.12 -27.44
C ARG A 888 -7.88 -32.31 -28.20
N ASN A 889 -8.70 -33.21 -28.74
CA ASN A 889 -8.30 -34.27 -29.66
C ASN A 889 -8.55 -33.96 -31.14
N ARG A 890 -9.45 -33.02 -31.45
CA ARG A 890 -9.79 -32.59 -32.83
C ARG A 890 -8.93 -31.43 -33.33
N GLY A 891 -8.47 -30.55 -32.44
CA GLY A 891 -7.59 -29.44 -32.81
C GLY A 891 -6.94 -28.72 -31.64
N TYR A 892 -6.35 -27.56 -31.94
CA TYR A 892 -5.69 -26.69 -30.96
C TYR A 892 -5.75 -25.21 -31.35
N TRP A 893 -5.72 -24.33 -30.36
CA TRP A 893 -5.62 -22.89 -30.57
C TRP A 893 -4.20 -22.48 -31.04
N ARG A 894 -4.08 -21.94 -32.26
CA ARG A 894 -2.79 -21.57 -32.88
C ARG A 894 -2.31 -20.20 -32.36
N THR A 895 -1.94 -20.14 -31.09
CA THR A 895 -1.47 -18.93 -30.38
C THR A 895 -0.20 -18.29 -30.97
N TYR A 896 0.50 -18.98 -31.87
CA TYR A 896 1.81 -18.61 -32.40
C TYR A 896 1.80 -18.17 -33.88
N GLY A 897 0.66 -18.25 -34.57
CA GLY A 897 0.51 -17.70 -35.93
C GLY A 897 -0.03 -16.26 -35.89
N PHE A 898 0.38 -15.43 -36.83
CA PHE A 898 -0.05 -14.02 -36.95
C PHE A 898 -0.69 -13.71 -38.31
N GLY A 899 -0.63 -14.65 -39.26
CA GLY A 899 -1.06 -14.47 -40.66
C GLY A 899 -2.57 -14.32 -40.91
N VAL A 900 -3.36 -14.02 -39.88
CA VAL A 900 -4.77 -13.61 -39.98
C VAL A 900 -4.95 -12.35 -39.13
N VAL A 901 -5.43 -11.27 -39.73
CA VAL A 901 -5.50 -9.95 -39.07
C VAL A 901 -6.58 -9.05 -39.67
N GLY A 902 -7.35 -8.39 -38.80
CA GLY A 902 -8.17 -7.23 -39.10
C GLY A 902 -7.37 -5.94 -38.88
N ILE A 903 -7.23 -5.13 -39.93
CA ILE A 903 -6.47 -3.86 -39.91
C ILE A 903 -7.11 -2.82 -40.82
N HIS A 904 -7.17 -1.56 -40.38
CA HIS A 904 -7.57 -0.44 -41.25
C HIS A 904 -6.45 -0.09 -42.22
N LYS A 905 -6.77 0.19 -43.49
CA LYS A 905 -5.76 0.54 -44.52
C LYS A 905 -4.87 1.71 -44.09
N GLY A 906 -5.45 2.73 -43.44
CA GLY A 906 -4.71 3.86 -42.89
C GLY A 906 -3.68 3.49 -41.82
N ASP A 907 -3.93 2.44 -41.02
CA ASP A 907 -2.98 1.92 -40.04
C ASP A 907 -1.92 1.03 -40.68
N LEU A 908 -2.31 0.17 -41.64
CA LEU A 908 -1.36 -0.64 -42.43
C LEU A 908 -0.30 0.24 -43.11
N THR A 909 -0.73 1.33 -43.76
CA THR A 909 0.20 2.33 -44.33
C THR A 909 1.02 3.04 -43.23
N ALA A 910 0.42 3.35 -42.08
CA ALA A 910 1.11 4.05 -40.98
C ALA A 910 2.14 3.19 -40.21
N ILE A 911 2.10 1.86 -40.35
CA ILE A 911 3.13 0.93 -39.84
C ILE A 911 4.12 0.47 -40.92
N GLY A 912 3.95 0.92 -42.17
CA GLY A 912 4.88 0.68 -43.28
C GLY A 912 4.62 -0.57 -44.13
N GLY A 913 3.41 -1.15 -44.08
CA GLY A 913 3.02 -2.30 -44.91
C GLY A 913 3.80 -3.59 -44.60
N TYR A 914 3.63 -4.60 -45.46
CA TYR A 914 4.43 -5.83 -45.43
C TYR A 914 5.87 -5.57 -45.89
N ASP A 915 6.86 -6.25 -45.28
CA ASP A 915 8.20 -6.27 -45.85
C ASP A 915 8.25 -7.15 -47.11
N LEU A 916 8.28 -6.50 -48.27
CA LEU A 916 8.28 -7.14 -49.59
C LEU A 916 9.62 -7.78 -49.97
N SER A 917 10.65 -7.65 -49.13
CA SER A 917 11.94 -8.37 -49.26
C SER A 917 11.90 -9.78 -48.69
N ILE A 918 10.89 -10.12 -47.87
CA ILE A 918 10.66 -11.48 -47.37
C ILE A 918 10.19 -12.36 -48.53
N VAL A 919 10.92 -13.45 -48.78
CA VAL A 919 10.64 -14.45 -49.84
C VAL A 919 10.45 -15.83 -49.21
N GLY A 920 9.75 -16.72 -49.91
CA GLY A 920 9.42 -18.06 -49.42
C GLY A 920 8.27 -18.06 -48.42
N TRP A 921 8.35 -18.93 -47.42
CA TRP A 921 7.27 -19.17 -46.45
C TRP A 921 7.58 -18.61 -45.06
N GLY A 922 6.68 -17.77 -44.53
CA GLY A 922 6.69 -17.29 -43.15
C GLY A 922 7.68 -16.17 -42.87
N LYS A 923 7.48 -15.52 -41.71
CA LYS A 923 8.07 -14.27 -41.18
C LYS A 923 7.32 -12.99 -41.57
N GLU A 924 6.56 -12.96 -42.66
CA GLU A 924 5.85 -11.76 -43.10
C GLU A 924 4.70 -11.36 -42.14
N ASP A 925 4.12 -12.35 -41.47
CA ASP A 925 3.09 -12.15 -40.45
C ASP A 925 3.67 -11.70 -39.10
N VAL A 926 4.83 -12.23 -38.73
CA VAL A 926 5.60 -11.82 -37.55
C VAL A 926 6.09 -10.38 -37.70
N ASP A 927 6.64 -10.01 -38.86
CA ASP A 927 7.08 -8.63 -39.17
C ASP A 927 5.92 -7.64 -39.03
N LEU A 928 4.77 -7.90 -39.65
CA LEU A 928 3.59 -7.03 -39.55
C LEU A 928 3.12 -6.88 -38.10
N TYR A 929 3.09 -7.98 -37.33
CA TYR A 929 2.74 -7.96 -35.91
C TYR A 929 3.74 -7.13 -35.08
N GLU A 930 5.05 -7.28 -35.31
CA GLU A 930 6.05 -6.49 -34.60
C GLU A 930 6.00 -5.01 -34.97
N LYS A 931 5.77 -4.67 -36.25
CA LYS A 931 5.53 -3.30 -36.72
C LYS A 931 4.32 -2.67 -36.02
N ALA A 932 3.20 -3.39 -35.95
CA ALA A 932 2.01 -2.95 -35.22
C ALA A 932 2.27 -2.78 -33.71
N TRP A 933 2.96 -3.72 -33.08
CA TRP A 933 3.30 -3.68 -31.65
C TRP A 933 4.27 -2.54 -31.28
N ARG A 934 5.19 -2.17 -32.18
CA ARG A 934 6.13 -1.05 -31.99
C ARG A 934 5.48 0.32 -32.20
N ARG A 935 4.30 0.41 -32.81
CA ARG A 935 3.63 1.68 -33.15
C ARG A 935 2.99 2.34 -31.91
N LYS A 936 3.65 3.37 -31.38
CA LYS A 936 3.08 4.21 -30.30
C LYS A 936 1.66 4.70 -30.66
N GLY A 937 0.71 4.43 -29.77
CA GLY A 937 -0.71 4.79 -29.92
C GLY A 937 -1.62 3.67 -30.46
N LEU A 938 -1.05 2.59 -31.02
CA LEU A 938 -1.79 1.48 -31.61
C LEU A 938 -1.85 0.29 -30.63
N ASP A 939 -3.07 -0.10 -30.23
CA ASP A 939 -3.37 -1.27 -29.38
C ASP A 939 -3.31 -2.54 -30.25
N VAL A 940 -2.71 -3.63 -29.76
CA VAL A 940 -2.67 -4.91 -30.51
C VAL A 940 -3.46 -5.95 -29.74
N PHE A 941 -4.69 -6.21 -30.21
CA PHE A 941 -5.61 -7.11 -29.53
C PHE A 941 -5.54 -8.52 -30.13
N ARG A 942 -5.46 -9.52 -29.25
CA ARG A 942 -5.51 -10.95 -29.62
C ARG A 942 -6.47 -11.69 -28.69
N ALA A 943 -7.33 -12.51 -29.28
CA ALA A 943 -8.23 -13.41 -28.56
C ALA A 943 -8.45 -14.67 -29.41
N PRO A 944 -8.75 -15.84 -28.80
CA PRO A 944 -9.39 -16.96 -29.49
C PRO A 944 -10.65 -16.47 -30.21
N ASP A 945 -10.80 -16.80 -31.49
CA ASP A 945 -12.07 -16.65 -32.21
C ASP A 945 -12.61 -18.07 -32.51
N PRO A 946 -13.66 -18.53 -31.80
CA PRO A 946 -14.28 -19.84 -32.01
C PRO A 946 -14.72 -20.06 -33.46
N THR A 947 -15.19 -19.01 -34.11
CA THR A 947 -15.81 -19.10 -35.43
C THR A 947 -14.81 -19.28 -36.57
N LEU A 948 -13.51 -19.12 -36.28
CA LEU A 948 -12.43 -19.08 -37.26
C LEU A 948 -11.55 -20.34 -37.16
N VAL A 949 -11.86 -21.33 -37.99
CA VAL A 949 -11.25 -22.68 -37.96
C VAL A 949 -10.35 -22.91 -39.17
N HIS A 950 -9.09 -23.23 -38.93
CA HIS A 950 -8.13 -23.65 -39.96
C HIS A 950 -8.34 -25.14 -40.24
N VAL A 951 -8.87 -25.44 -41.43
CA VAL A 951 -9.03 -26.81 -41.91
C VAL A 951 -7.64 -27.42 -42.13
N TRP A 952 -7.46 -28.69 -41.80
CA TRP A 952 -6.18 -29.35 -41.98
C TRP A 952 -5.85 -29.53 -43.47
N HIS A 953 -4.58 -29.33 -43.83
CA HIS A 953 -4.01 -29.71 -45.12
C HIS A 953 -2.56 -30.18 -44.96
N PRO A 954 -2.03 -31.00 -45.89
CA PRO A 954 -0.61 -31.36 -45.90
C PRO A 954 0.29 -30.11 -45.98
N SER A 955 1.32 -30.04 -45.13
CA SER A 955 2.26 -28.92 -45.09
C SER A 955 3.56 -29.29 -45.81
N HIS A 956 3.77 -28.73 -47.00
CA HIS A 956 5.05 -28.86 -47.73
C HIS A 956 6.06 -27.83 -47.22
N CYS A 957 7.26 -28.29 -46.84
CA CYS A 957 8.35 -27.44 -46.34
C CYS A 957 9.58 -27.59 -47.25
N PRO A 958 9.79 -26.66 -48.22
CA PRO A 958 10.94 -26.69 -49.14
C PRO A 958 12.28 -26.71 -48.40
N GLY A 959 13.25 -27.44 -48.98
CA GLY A 959 14.56 -27.70 -48.35
C GLY A 959 15.57 -26.54 -48.42
N ASP A 960 15.28 -25.56 -49.26
CA ASP A 960 16.00 -24.32 -49.53
C ASP A 960 15.59 -23.15 -48.61
N LEU A 961 14.53 -23.31 -47.81
CA LEU A 961 14.12 -22.33 -46.80
C LEU A 961 15.24 -22.06 -45.78
N GLU A 962 15.32 -20.81 -45.33
CA GLU A 962 16.25 -20.41 -44.27
C GLU A 962 16.06 -21.27 -43.01
N ALA A 963 17.15 -21.59 -42.30
CA ALA A 963 17.13 -22.47 -41.13
C ALA A 963 16.18 -22.02 -39.99
N SER A 964 15.67 -20.77 -39.98
CA SER A 964 14.57 -20.36 -39.10
C SER A 964 13.19 -20.74 -39.68
N GLN A 965 12.89 -20.34 -40.93
CA GLN A 965 11.65 -20.67 -41.66
C GLN A 965 11.44 -22.19 -41.76
N LEU A 966 12.47 -22.96 -42.09
CA LEU A 966 12.38 -24.43 -42.16
C LEU A 966 12.00 -25.08 -40.82
N ARG A 967 12.51 -24.54 -39.70
CA ARG A 967 12.13 -24.99 -38.35
C ARG A 967 10.69 -24.58 -37.99
N MET A 968 10.27 -23.38 -38.37
CA MET A 968 8.87 -22.93 -38.20
C MET A 968 7.89 -23.80 -38.99
N CYS A 969 8.19 -24.09 -40.27
CA CYS A 969 7.36 -24.91 -41.13
C CYS A 969 7.24 -26.35 -40.60
N ARG A 970 8.37 -27.01 -40.31
CA ARG A 970 8.37 -28.36 -39.74
C ARG A 970 7.70 -28.43 -38.37
N GLY A 971 7.86 -27.40 -37.54
CA GLY A 971 7.17 -27.28 -36.25
C GLY A 971 5.64 -27.14 -36.40
N SER A 972 5.18 -26.29 -37.32
CA SER A 972 3.76 -26.14 -37.66
C SER A 972 3.16 -27.46 -38.19
N ALA A 973 3.86 -28.13 -39.10
CA ALA A 973 3.45 -29.42 -39.64
C ALA A 973 3.32 -30.49 -38.54
N ALA A 974 4.34 -30.65 -37.69
CA ALA A 974 4.32 -31.61 -36.59
C ALA A 974 3.22 -31.30 -35.55
N ASN A 975 3.01 -30.03 -35.23
CA ASN A 975 1.93 -29.58 -34.34
C ASN A 975 0.53 -29.87 -34.89
N SER A 976 0.36 -30.05 -36.20
CA SER A 976 -0.92 -30.33 -36.86
C SER A 976 -1.11 -31.82 -37.24
N LEU A 977 -0.26 -32.74 -36.75
CA LEU A 977 -0.46 -34.18 -36.94
C LEU A 977 -1.64 -34.70 -36.11
N ALA A 978 -1.48 -34.86 -34.80
CA ALA A 978 -2.56 -35.23 -33.89
C ALA A 978 -2.25 -34.77 -32.46
N SER A 979 -3.25 -34.81 -31.58
CA SER A 979 -3.05 -34.48 -30.17
C SER A 979 -2.16 -35.52 -29.46
N LEU A 980 -1.39 -35.11 -28.45
CA LEU A 980 -0.33 -35.96 -27.86
C LEU A 980 -0.78 -37.37 -27.40
N PRO A 981 -1.96 -37.57 -26.76
CA PRO A 981 -2.44 -38.91 -26.43
C PRO A 981 -2.86 -39.73 -27.66
N VAL A 982 -3.33 -39.09 -28.74
CA VAL A 982 -3.62 -39.78 -30.00
C VAL A 982 -2.31 -40.30 -30.60
N LEU A 983 -1.29 -39.44 -30.73
CA LEU A 983 0.06 -39.83 -31.17
C LEU A 983 0.65 -40.96 -30.29
N HIS A 984 0.51 -40.86 -28.97
CA HIS A 984 0.93 -41.91 -28.03
C HIS A 984 0.14 -43.21 -28.25
N SER A 985 -1.17 -43.14 -28.51
CA SER A 985 -1.99 -44.32 -28.78
C SER A 985 -1.68 -44.99 -30.12
N LEU A 986 -1.23 -44.21 -31.12
CA LEU A 986 -0.76 -44.72 -32.41
C LEU A 986 0.61 -45.40 -32.26
N LEU A 987 1.56 -44.75 -31.58
CA LEU A 987 2.87 -45.33 -31.26
C LEU A 987 2.78 -46.63 -30.43
N LEU A 988 1.74 -46.79 -29.62
CA LEU A 988 1.44 -48.04 -28.88
C LEU A 988 0.67 -49.09 -29.71
N LYS A 989 0.07 -48.71 -30.84
CA LYS A 989 -0.64 -49.63 -31.76
C LYS A 989 0.26 -50.17 -32.87
N ASP A 990 1.19 -49.35 -33.37
CA ASP A 990 2.12 -49.71 -34.46
C ASP A 990 3.31 -50.59 -34.00
N ASP A 991 3.27 -51.12 -32.77
CA ASP A 991 4.25 -52.05 -32.16
C ASP A 991 5.73 -51.57 -32.09
N LEU A 992 6.03 -50.36 -32.55
CA LEU A 992 7.36 -49.73 -32.61
C LEU A 992 8.09 -49.57 -31.26
N LEU A 993 7.43 -49.89 -30.14
CA LEU A 993 7.96 -49.77 -28.77
C LEU A 993 7.71 -51.01 -27.89
N LYS A 994 7.55 -52.20 -28.50
CA LYS A 994 7.77 -53.46 -27.75
C LYS A 994 9.28 -53.65 -27.48
N PRO A 995 9.69 -54.02 -26.25
CA PRO A 995 11.09 -54.18 -25.86
C PRO A 995 11.72 -55.50 -26.33
#